data_AF-A0A4V0ZB43-F1
#
_entry.id   AF-A0A4V0ZB43-F1
#
_cell.length_a   1.000
_cell.length_b   1.000
_cell.length_c   1.000
_cell.angle_alpha   90.00
_cell.angle_beta   90.00
_cell.angle_gamma   90.00
#
_symmetry.space_group_name_H-M   'P 1'
#
loop_
_entity.id
_entity.type
_entity.pdbx_description
1 polymer ?
#
loop_
_entity_poly.entity_id
_entity_poly.type
_entity_poly.pdbx_seq_one_letter_code
_entity_poly.pdbx_strand_id
1 'polypeptide(L)'
;MTQPVLPDGWRPSGADYTRYDPVRAWASIDDFVTRSTLERGVDIIRLPSGDHLDVIVGGRAGDAETCIPVFFGGAMPSRPQHTPPFFSGHNLGKLAGGRYLAFSDPLVAADTDLTLGWYAGRAGDHAQETIARVLELAHRRWGQELLLVGGSGGGFAALEQLRRARVPTSAFVWNPQTDIQRYLPPFADAYLATALGLSRPALGGQTVDQREERARAAGIDLAAVGRPIATHGEGGRLLVLQNATDSHVADHMGPYLDRTDLADLGDGLWSGGRESWLVADMGEGHAVPPRATLEAAFLAMVRAGADSRRIATELRSRGLAPVPPHDELPVDLRGGSVDLLRAGLRVTQDECGIVRVWLGRPELLTDPVRVKVEIAWAARVSWRDVPPTGIAIAAPGALTATVHLRDWYGHTVDSVTVPLTVTAQRGIGVVGSCVSRDACEHLPSDISLVAYEARQSLVSAFGSPVPLPPEHDQLSSAFQRRVFEADHASALPDKVRAMAPLTDLLVQDLVDERLGIFVHRDGGVTTRTVEWLGLHRDGAPPVGARLVPFGSDDHLRLFREALVRWRALLEETGLLGRTVLLAPPWAVLTTDGALTGRSLDLDAEAGNAAMRPYIASVEEIVGTPVLGRDLLTRAGDPHRWGPAPFHFDDETERAIAAELVRRTAPAADLGGVDVGGDGVVISVGPSGPAAIVVGVTVPHGARVAYHLFRGAERVEMIGYDVPRTHTFWRVDPGRYVVRVFVMLASGSRVSRASAPVTLG
;
A
#
# COMPACT_ATOMS: atom_id res chain seq x y z
N MET A 1 -43.04 19.39 9.97
CA MET A 1 -42.70 20.80 9.67
C MET A 1 -42.26 20.89 8.23
N THR A 2 -42.72 21.89 7.47
CA THR A 2 -42.38 22.07 6.04
C THR A 2 -40.96 22.59 5.90
N GLN A 3 -40.21 22.10 4.89
CA GLN A 3 -38.90 22.66 4.53
C GLN A 3 -39.00 24.18 4.35
N PRO A 4 -38.01 24.96 4.85
CA PRO A 4 -38.01 26.42 4.68
C PRO A 4 -37.98 26.78 3.20
N VAL A 5 -38.69 27.87 2.86
CA VAL A 5 -38.86 28.36 1.48
C VAL A 5 -38.47 29.81 1.47
N LEU A 6 -37.58 30.17 0.56
CA LEU A 6 -37.25 31.58 0.33
C LEU A 6 -38.38 32.27 -0.43
N PRO A 7 -38.49 33.62 -0.37
CA PRO A 7 -39.54 34.38 -1.05
C PRO A 7 -39.59 34.16 -2.58
N ASP A 8 -38.47 33.77 -3.20
CA ASP A 8 -38.35 33.45 -4.62
C ASP A 8 -38.76 31.99 -4.96
N GLY A 9 -39.22 31.23 -3.97
CA GLY A 9 -39.64 29.83 -4.13
C GLY A 9 -38.50 28.82 -4.05
N TRP A 10 -37.25 29.23 -3.83
CA TRP A 10 -36.13 28.30 -3.68
C TRP A 10 -36.29 27.41 -2.44
N ARG A 11 -35.90 26.15 -2.59
CA ARG A 11 -35.85 25.15 -1.53
C ARG A 11 -34.50 24.41 -1.58
N PRO A 12 -33.91 24.11 -0.42
CA PRO A 12 -32.72 23.25 -0.36
C PRO A 12 -33.06 21.85 -0.86
N SER A 13 -32.35 21.36 -1.87
CA SER A 13 -32.51 20.02 -2.43
C SER A 13 -31.60 19.01 -1.73
N GLY A 14 -32.05 17.75 -1.64
CA GLY A 14 -31.19 16.66 -1.16
C GLY A 14 -31.03 16.56 0.36
N ALA A 15 -31.61 17.48 1.15
CA ALA A 15 -31.50 17.52 2.61
C ALA A 15 -32.86 17.43 3.36
N ASP A 16 -32.85 16.83 4.55
CA ASP A 16 -33.99 16.66 5.45
C ASP A 16 -33.77 17.43 6.77
N TYR A 17 -34.59 18.46 6.96
CA TYR A 17 -34.51 19.34 8.14
C TYR A 17 -35.54 19.03 9.22
N THR A 18 -36.35 17.97 9.07
CA THR A 18 -37.49 17.68 9.95
C THR A 18 -37.12 17.46 11.42
N ARG A 19 -35.84 17.18 11.70
CA ARG A 19 -35.30 16.91 13.04
C ARG A 19 -34.71 18.16 13.73
N TYR A 20 -34.72 19.30 13.07
CA TYR A 20 -34.12 20.54 13.57
C TYR A 20 -35.19 21.61 13.77
N ASP A 21 -35.05 22.37 14.85
CA ASP A 21 -35.90 23.50 15.18
C ASP A 21 -35.11 24.51 16.05
N PRO A 22 -35.01 25.80 15.67
CA PRO A 22 -35.50 26.41 14.44
C PRO A 22 -34.61 26.12 13.22
N VAL A 23 -35.19 26.27 12.03
CA VAL A 23 -34.50 26.19 10.73
C VAL A 23 -34.75 27.48 9.96
N ARG A 24 -33.68 28.13 9.46
CA ARG A 24 -33.74 29.41 8.76
C ARG A 24 -33.02 29.30 7.43
N ALA A 25 -33.56 29.93 6.38
CA ALA A 25 -32.95 29.95 5.05
C ALA A 25 -32.56 31.38 4.67
N TRP A 26 -31.41 31.51 4.01
CA TRP A 26 -30.80 32.77 3.62
C TRP A 26 -30.55 32.79 2.12
N ALA A 27 -30.88 33.90 1.47
CA ALA A 27 -30.82 34.00 0.00
C ALA A 27 -29.38 34.00 -0.53
N SER A 28 -28.42 34.42 0.29
CA SER A 28 -26.99 34.42 0.00
C SER A 28 -26.17 34.57 1.29
N ILE A 29 -24.85 34.48 1.18
CA ILE A 29 -23.94 34.79 2.28
C ILE A 29 -23.99 36.27 2.71
N ASP A 30 -24.20 37.22 1.78
CA ASP A 30 -24.35 38.64 2.12
C ASP A 30 -25.59 38.88 2.97
N ASP A 31 -26.67 38.18 2.61
CA ASP A 31 -27.93 38.21 3.30
C ASP A 31 -27.80 37.67 4.75
N PHE A 32 -27.13 36.52 4.88
CA PHE A 32 -26.81 35.91 6.16
C PHE A 32 -25.95 36.84 7.04
N VAL A 33 -24.83 37.37 6.51
CA VAL A 33 -23.91 38.22 7.26
C VAL A 33 -24.59 39.50 7.75
N THR A 34 -25.50 40.05 6.95
CA THR A 34 -26.21 41.30 7.29
C THR A 34 -27.27 41.10 8.36
N ARG A 35 -28.02 39.98 8.29
CA ARG A 35 -29.28 39.82 9.05
C ARG A 35 -29.25 38.73 10.13
N SER A 36 -28.38 37.73 10.02
CA SER A 36 -28.35 36.63 10.97
C SER A 36 -27.92 37.10 12.36
N THR A 37 -28.56 36.57 13.40
CA THR A 37 -28.17 36.75 14.81
C THR A 37 -27.29 35.62 15.34
N LEU A 38 -27.04 34.56 14.55
CA LEU A 38 -26.37 33.33 14.96
C LEU A 38 -26.98 32.72 16.24
N GLU A 39 -28.31 32.69 16.29
CA GLU A 39 -29.05 32.00 17.34
C GLU A 39 -29.07 30.49 17.12
N ARG A 40 -29.24 29.74 18.21
CA ARG A 40 -29.40 28.28 18.18
C ARG A 40 -30.39 27.85 17.10
N GLY A 41 -30.02 26.85 16.32
CA GLY A 41 -30.79 26.36 15.17
C GLY A 41 -29.89 26.03 13.99
N VAL A 42 -30.52 25.67 12.86
CA VAL A 42 -29.83 25.43 11.58
C VAL A 42 -30.08 26.61 10.66
N ASP A 43 -29.01 27.18 10.12
CA ASP A 43 -29.02 28.20 9.09
C ASP A 43 -28.57 27.59 7.75
N ILE A 44 -29.40 27.74 6.73
CA ILE A 44 -29.21 27.21 5.37
C ILE A 44 -28.86 28.39 4.46
N ILE A 45 -27.64 28.41 3.94
CA ILE A 45 -27.14 29.50 3.10
C ILE A 45 -27.12 29.01 1.65
N ARG A 46 -27.92 29.63 0.77
CA ARG A 46 -27.92 29.33 -0.66
C ARG A 46 -26.59 29.74 -1.30
N LEU A 47 -26.01 28.82 -2.07
CA LEU A 47 -24.80 29.04 -2.87
C LEU A 47 -25.16 29.45 -4.32
N PRO A 48 -24.23 30.08 -5.07
CA PRO A 48 -24.45 30.50 -6.46
C PRO A 48 -24.98 29.41 -7.41
N SER A 49 -24.54 28.16 -7.27
CA SER A 49 -25.05 27.05 -8.09
C SER A 49 -26.52 26.69 -7.82
N GLY A 50 -27.06 27.11 -6.68
CA GLY A 50 -28.35 26.64 -6.16
C GLY A 50 -28.21 25.54 -5.10
N ASP A 51 -27.02 24.97 -4.92
CA ASP A 51 -26.66 24.14 -3.76
C ASP A 51 -26.70 24.97 -2.46
N HIS A 52 -26.45 24.35 -1.32
CA HIS A 52 -26.54 25.03 -0.02
C HIS A 52 -25.42 24.63 0.94
N LEU A 53 -25.03 25.58 1.79
CA LEU A 53 -24.16 25.36 2.94
C LEU A 53 -24.99 25.45 4.22
N ASP A 54 -24.98 24.37 5.01
CA ASP A 54 -25.71 24.33 6.28
C ASP A 54 -24.77 24.49 7.45
N VAL A 55 -25.13 25.37 8.38
CA VAL A 55 -24.43 25.56 9.66
C VAL A 55 -25.40 25.43 10.81
N ILE A 56 -25.03 24.64 11.82
CA ILE A 56 -25.79 24.54 13.08
C ILE A 56 -25.10 25.32 14.18
N VAL A 57 -25.86 26.16 14.88
CA VAL A 57 -25.45 26.76 16.16
C VAL A 57 -26.00 25.88 17.28
N GLY A 58 -25.10 25.23 18.02
CA GLY A 58 -25.42 24.38 19.17
C GLY A 58 -25.00 24.99 20.50
N GLY A 59 -25.50 24.40 21.60
CA GLY A 59 -25.15 24.81 22.97
C GLY A 59 -25.80 26.13 23.42
N ARG A 60 -25.25 26.70 24.50
CA ARG A 60 -25.61 27.99 25.10
C ARG A 60 -24.35 28.81 25.36
N ALA A 61 -24.47 30.11 25.63
CA ALA A 61 -23.33 30.94 26.01
C ALA A 61 -22.50 30.24 27.09
N GLY A 62 -21.22 30.02 26.81
CA GLY A 62 -20.28 29.42 27.75
C GLY A 62 -19.45 30.48 28.47
N ASP A 63 -18.34 30.04 29.05
CA ASP A 63 -17.32 30.91 29.61
C ASP A 63 -16.69 31.79 28.51
N ALA A 64 -16.39 33.05 28.84
CA ALA A 64 -15.72 33.98 27.93
C ALA A 64 -14.24 33.60 27.70
N GLU A 65 -13.63 32.82 28.60
CA GLU A 65 -12.22 32.40 28.53
C GLU A 65 -11.97 31.21 27.59
N THR A 66 -13.03 30.59 27.06
CA THR A 66 -12.91 29.49 26.09
C THR A 66 -13.14 29.95 24.65
N CYS A 67 -12.47 29.29 23.71
CA CYS A 67 -12.74 29.42 22.28
C CYS A 67 -14.13 28.84 21.94
N ILE A 68 -14.69 29.26 20.81
CA ILE A 68 -15.90 28.68 20.24
C ILE A 68 -15.51 27.54 19.30
N PRO A 69 -15.84 26.28 19.60
CA PRO A 69 -15.54 25.16 18.73
C PRO A 69 -16.34 25.25 17.43
N VAL A 70 -15.67 24.94 16.32
CA VAL A 70 -16.24 24.88 14.98
C VAL A 70 -15.88 23.53 14.37
N PHE A 71 -16.88 22.68 14.13
CA PHE A 71 -16.67 21.31 13.72
C PHE A 71 -16.84 21.07 12.22
N PHE A 72 -15.89 20.33 11.66
CA PHE A 72 -15.90 19.79 10.30
C PHE A 72 -15.82 18.26 10.37
N GLY A 73 -16.72 17.58 9.67
CA GLY A 73 -16.76 16.12 9.54
C GLY A 73 -15.76 15.60 8.51
N GLY A 74 -15.28 14.38 8.72
CA GLY A 74 -14.54 13.62 7.71
C GLY A 74 -15.47 12.98 6.68
N ALA A 75 -14.99 11.93 6.02
CA ALA A 75 -15.80 11.15 5.09
C ALA A 75 -17.07 10.60 5.75
N MET A 76 -18.15 10.52 4.97
CA MET A 76 -19.46 9.98 5.33
C MET A 76 -19.78 8.75 4.45
N PRO A 77 -19.19 7.57 4.75
CA PRO A 77 -19.46 6.35 3.97
C PRO A 77 -20.94 5.96 3.94
N SER A 78 -21.70 6.37 4.95
CA SER A 78 -23.13 6.11 5.07
C SER A 78 -24.03 7.11 4.32
N ARG A 79 -23.43 8.03 3.55
CA ARG A 79 -24.16 9.00 2.71
C ARG A 79 -25.21 8.36 1.79
N PRO A 80 -24.98 7.20 1.15
CA PRO A 80 -26.00 6.57 0.31
C PRO A 80 -27.24 6.10 1.10
N GLN A 81 -27.12 5.89 2.41
CA GLN A 81 -28.20 5.41 3.28
C GLN A 81 -28.85 6.50 4.14
N HIS A 82 -28.26 7.70 4.17
CA HIS A 82 -28.72 8.80 5.02
C HIS A 82 -28.81 10.13 4.28
N THR A 83 -29.73 10.97 4.75
CA THR A 83 -29.99 12.28 4.15
C THR A 83 -29.30 13.37 4.98
N PRO A 84 -28.58 14.32 4.35
CA PRO A 84 -27.99 15.51 5.01
C PRO A 84 -29.08 16.40 5.64
N PRO A 85 -28.73 17.39 6.49
CA PRO A 85 -27.37 17.82 6.83
C PRO A 85 -26.65 16.88 7.80
N PHE A 86 -25.34 16.73 7.61
CA PHE A 86 -24.46 15.94 8.47
C PHE A 86 -23.60 16.86 9.34
N PHE A 87 -23.91 16.89 10.64
CA PHE A 87 -23.13 17.65 11.61
C PHE A 87 -22.31 16.72 12.50
N SER A 88 -21.02 16.99 12.64
CA SER A 88 -20.11 16.28 13.54
C SER A 88 -19.87 17.08 14.84
N GLY A 89 -19.14 16.50 15.79
CA GLY A 89 -18.63 17.23 16.95
C GLY A 89 -19.59 17.45 18.11
N HIS A 90 -20.85 16.97 18.04
CA HIS A 90 -21.84 17.17 19.10
C HIS A 90 -21.36 16.75 20.51
N ASN A 91 -20.64 15.63 20.63
CA ASN A 91 -20.13 15.16 21.92
C ASN A 91 -19.01 16.07 22.47
N LEU A 92 -18.09 16.53 21.62
CA LEU A 92 -17.06 17.50 22.01
C LEU A 92 -17.67 18.87 22.31
N GLY A 93 -18.68 19.31 21.55
CA GLY A 93 -19.44 20.53 21.82
C GLY A 93 -20.12 20.51 23.19
N LYS A 94 -20.69 19.36 23.61
CA LYS A 94 -21.20 19.16 24.97
C LYS A 94 -20.09 19.24 26.02
N LEU A 95 -18.94 18.62 25.74
CA LEU A 95 -17.79 18.60 26.65
C LEU A 95 -17.21 20.01 26.88
N ALA A 96 -17.20 20.87 25.86
CA ALA A 96 -16.77 22.26 25.99
C ALA A 96 -17.70 23.11 26.89
N GLY A 97 -18.95 22.70 27.10
CA GLY A 97 -19.90 23.40 27.98
C GLY A 97 -20.39 24.76 27.45
N GLY A 98 -20.14 25.09 26.18
CA GLY A 98 -20.45 26.39 25.57
C GLY A 98 -21.15 26.29 24.20
N ARG A 99 -21.19 27.41 23.48
CA ARG A 99 -21.73 27.45 22.10
C ARG A 99 -20.74 26.79 21.16
N TYR A 100 -21.24 26.18 20.10
CA TYR A 100 -20.41 25.66 19.02
C TYR A 100 -21.08 25.83 17.66
N LEU A 101 -20.28 25.81 16.61
CA LEU A 101 -20.71 25.70 15.22
C LEU A 101 -20.38 24.30 14.68
N ALA A 102 -21.20 23.78 13.78
CA ALA A 102 -20.82 22.65 12.94
C ALA A 102 -21.35 22.84 11.53
N PHE A 103 -20.56 22.47 10.53
CA PHE A 103 -20.93 22.62 9.12
C PHE A 103 -21.26 21.26 8.50
N SER A 104 -22.30 21.24 7.66
CA SER A 104 -22.52 20.16 6.70
C SER A 104 -21.81 20.48 5.40
N ASP A 105 -21.10 19.50 4.83
CA ASP A 105 -20.40 19.68 3.56
C ASP A 105 -21.41 19.91 2.42
N PRO A 106 -21.28 21.01 1.65
CA PRO A 106 -22.27 21.40 0.65
C PRO A 106 -22.32 20.44 -0.55
N LEU A 107 -21.19 19.86 -0.95
CA LEU A 107 -21.13 19.00 -2.13
C LEU A 107 -21.55 17.57 -1.79
N VAL A 108 -21.19 17.07 -0.61
CA VAL A 108 -21.74 15.80 -0.08
C VAL A 108 -23.25 15.92 0.12
N ALA A 109 -23.76 17.11 0.47
CA ALA A 109 -25.19 17.31 0.55
C ALA A 109 -25.87 17.17 -0.82
N ALA A 110 -25.28 17.78 -1.85
CA ALA A 110 -25.81 17.83 -3.21
C ALA A 110 -25.69 16.51 -4.00
N ASP A 111 -24.69 15.68 -3.74
CA ASP A 111 -24.39 14.47 -4.51
C ASP A 111 -24.44 13.21 -3.63
N THR A 112 -25.31 12.25 -3.97
CA THR A 112 -25.50 11.02 -3.18
C THR A 112 -24.36 10.02 -3.30
N ASP A 113 -23.55 10.14 -4.36
CA ASP A 113 -22.44 9.22 -4.64
C ASP A 113 -21.11 9.73 -4.05
N LEU A 114 -21.08 10.99 -3.61
CA LEU A 114 -19.93 11.56 -2.90
C LEU A 114 -20.04 11.36 -1.40
N THR A 115 -19.02 10.71 -0.84
CA THR A 115 -18.90 10.53 0.61
C THR A 115 -17.97 11.57 1.26
N LEU A 116 -17.26 12.38 0.47
CA LEU A 116 -16.31 13.37 0.98
C LEU A 116 -16.17 14.53 -0.01
N GLY A 117 -16.28 15.78 0.47
CA GLY A 117 -16.23 17.00 -0.35
C GLY A 117 -15.29 18.09 0.18
N TRP A 118 -14.59 17.84 1.29
CA TRP A 118 -13.60 18.73 1.89
C TRP A 118 -14.08 20.17 2.18
N TYR A 119 -15.39 20.39 2.22
CA TYR A 119 -16.01 21.70 2.35
C TYR A 119 -15.61 22.69 1.25
N ALA A 120 -15.07 22.17 0.14
CA ALA A 120 -14.52 22.96 -0.95
C ALA A 120 -15.60 23.40 -1.96
N GLY A 121 -16.76 22.72 -1.97
CA GLY A 121 -17.90 23.04 -2.84
C GLY A 121 -17.66 22.74 -4.31
N ARG A 122 -18.60 23.19 -5.16
CA ARG A 122 -18.50 23.10 -6.62
C ARG A 122 -17.91 24.38 -7.21
N ALA A 123 -17.48 24.29 -8.47
CA ALA A 123 -17.04 25.43 -9.27
C ALA A 123 -18.03 26.61 -9.18
N GLY A 124 -17.53 27.78 -8.79
CA GLY A 124 -18.30 29.01 -8.68
C GLY A 124 -19.12 29.17 -7.40
N ASP A 125 -19.18 28.17 -6.52
CA ASP A 125 -19.92 28.31 -5.25
C ASP A 125 -19.20 29.18 -4.23
N HIS A 126 -17.87 29.26 -4.31
CA HIS A 126 -17.03 29.92 -3.33
C HIS A 126 -17.32 29.45 -1.89
N ALA A 127 -17.52 28.14 -1.70
CA ALA A 127 -17.90 27.56 -0.40
C ALA A 127 -16.86 27.87 0.70
N GLN A 128 -15.56 27.79 0.36
CA GLN A 128 -14.47 28.09 1.30
C GLN A 128 -14.51 29.56 1.78
N GLU A 129 -14.78 30.52 0.89
CA GLU A 129 -14.95 31.93 1.29
C GLU A 129 -16.26 32.14 2.07
N THR A 130 -17.32 31.42 1.70
CA THR A 130 -18.60 31.47 2.41
C THR A 130 -18.44 31.03 3.87
N ILE A 131 -17.73 29.92 4.13
CA ILE A 131 -17.42 29.46 5.48
C ILE A 131 -16.62 30.52 6.23
N ALA A 132 -15.56 31.07 5.62
CA ALA A 132 -14.74 32.11 6.25
C ALA A 132 -15.57 33.32 6.72
N ARG A 133 -16.53 33.76 5.89
CA ARG A 133 -17.44 34.87 6.24
C ARG A 133 -18.42 34.53 7.37
N VAL A 134 -18.86 33.28 7.48
CA VAL A 134 -19.66 32.81 8.63
C VAL A 134 -18.80 32.85 9.91
N LEU A 135 -17.54 32.42 9.85
CA LEU A 135 -16.60 32.46 10.96
C LEU A 135 -16.31 33.91 11.40
N GLU A 136 -16.07 34.81 10.46
CA GLU A 136 -15.89 36.25 10.76
C GLU A 136 -17.13 36.87 11.43
N LEU A 137 -18.34 36.49 11.01
CA LEU A 137 -19.56 36.91 11.69
C LEU A 137 -19.62 36.36 13.12
N ALA A 138 -19.35 35.07 13.31
CA ALA A 138 -19.36 34.40 14.61
C ALA A 138 -18.41 35.09 15.59
N HIS A 139 -17.17 35.34 15.18
CA HIS A 139 -16.21 36.09 15.99
C HIS A 139 -16.72 37.50 16.33
N ARG A 140 -17.20 38.27 15.34
CA ARG A 140 -17.71 39.64 15.58
C ARG A 140 -18.89 39.68 16.54
N ARG A 141 -19.75 38.65 16.55
CA ARG A 141 -20.94 38.60 17.40
C ARG A 141 -20.66 38.09 18.80
N TRP A 142 -19.72 37.17 18.95
CA TRP A 142 -19.47 36.53 20.23
C TRP A 142 -18.21 37.02 20.92
N GLY A 143 -17.30 37.70 20.21
CA GLY A 143 -16.08 38.29 20.76
C GLY A 143 -15.04 37.26 21.21
N GLN A 144 -15.24 35.98 20.92
CA GLN A 144 -14.37 34.88 21.34
C GLN A 144 -13.54 34.37 20.16
N GLU A 145 -12.35 33.85 20.47
CA GLU A 145 -11.52 33.11 19.51
C GLU A 145 -12.28 31.88 18.99
N LEU A 146 -12.06 31.51 17.73
CA LEU A 146 -12.63 30.30 17.13
C LEU A 146 -11.63 29.15 17.20
N LEU A 147 -12.10 27.94 17.56
CA LEU A 147 -11.30 26.72 17.49
C LEU A 147 -11.87 25.80 16.41
N LEU A 148 -11.19 25.67 15.28
CA LEU A 148 -11.55 24.78 14.20
C LEU A 148 -11.15 23.35 14.55
N VAL A 149 -12.07 22.40 14.39
CA VAL A 149 -11.88 21.01 14.84
C VAL A 149 -12.33 20.04 13.76
N GLY A 150 -11.47 19.10 13.39
CA GLY A 150 -11.80 18.07 12.42
C GLY A 150 -10.67 17.07 12.19
N GLY A 151 -11.05 15.86 11.76
CA GLY A 151 -10.11 14.83 11.36
C GLY A 151 -10.21 14.51 9.88
N SER A 152 -9.14 13.97 9.29
CA SER A 152 -9.13 13.55 7.88
C SER A 152 -9.64 14.72 7.00
N GLY A 153 -10.73 14.54 6.24
CA GLY A 153 -11.25 15.57 5.35
C GLY A 153 -11.78 16.82 6.06
N GLY A 154 -12.28 16.66 7.29
CA GLY A 154 -12.62 17.80 8.15
C GLY A 154 -11.38 18.51 8.68
N GLY A 155 -10.28 17.77 8.85
CA GLY A 155 -8.97 18.33 9.19
C GLY A 155 -8.44 19.23 8.07
N PHE A 156 -8.56 18.83 6.81
CA PHE A 156 -8.27 19.69 5.66
C PHE A 156 -9.08 20.99 5.71
N ALA A 157 -10.40 20.90 5.90
CA ALA A 157 -11.26 22.08 5.96
C ALA A 157 -10.87 23.03 7.10
N ALA A 158 -10.54 22.48 8.27
CA ALA A 158 -10.04 23.28 9.39
C ALA A 158 -8.70 23.96 9.07
N LEU A 159 -7.73 23.26 8.45
CA LEU A 159 -6.45 23.85 8.05
C LEU A 159 -6.61 24.93 6.98
N GLU A 160 -7.49 24.69 6.02
CA GLU A 160 -7.80 25.60 4.93
C GLU A 160 -8.42 26.90 5.46
N GLN A 161 -9.42 26.79 6.34
CA GLN A 161 -10.06 27.93 6.99
C GLN A 161 -9.12 28.67 7.97
N LEU A 162 -8.25 27.95 8.68
CA LEU A 162 -7.24 28.55 9.55
C LEU A 162 -6.33 29.51 8.76
N ARG A 163 -6.00 29.15 7.52
CA ARG A 163 -5.15 29.96 6.63
C ARG A 163 -5.89 31.10 5.95
N ARG A 164 -7.22 31.03 5.85
CA ARG A 164 -8.07 32.14 5.42
C ARG A 164 -8.46 33.09 6.54
N ALA A 165 -8.23 32.70 7.80
CA ALA A 165 -8.75 33.40 8.96
C ALA A 165 -8.33 34.89 8.97
N ARG A 166 -9.33 35.77 9.05
CA ARG A 166 -9.17 37.22 9.25
C ARG A 166 -9.48 37.66 10.68
N VAL A 167 -9.77 36.71 11.55
CA VAL A 167 -10.14 36.89 12.96
C VAL A 167 -9.38 35.87 13.82
N PRO A 168 -9.21 36.11 15.13
CA PRO A 168 -8.58 35.15 16.05
C PRO A 168 -9.18 33.74 15.92
N THR A 169 -8.38 32.84 15.36
CA THR A 169 -8.77 31.47 15.01
C THR A 169 -7.59 30.54 15.25
N SER A 170 -7.85 29.38 15.85
CA SER A 170 -6.91 28.29 16.06
C SER A 170 -7.51 26.98 15.55
N ALA A 171 -6.71 25.92 15.43
CA ALA A 171 -7.21 24.61 15.01
C ALA A 171 -6.63 23.45 15.82
N PHE A 172 -7.48 22.47 16.06
CA PHE A 172 -7.13 21.16 16.59
C PHE A 172 -7.58 20.09 15.59
N VAL A 173 -6.63 19.44 14.93
CA VAL A 173 -6.92 18.48 13.86
C VAL A 173 -6.18 17.17 14.06
N TRP A 174 -6.65 16.11 13.41
CA TRP A 174 -5.96 14.82 13.44
C TRP A 174 -6.00 14.10 12.10
N ASN A 175 -4.90 13.42 11.77
CA ASN A 175 -4.64 12.78 10.48
C ASN A 175 -5.17 13.63 9.30
N PRO A 176 -4.92 14.95 9.24
CA PRO A 176 -5.57 15.79 8.26
C PRO A 176 -5.03 15.49 6.85
N GLN A 177 -5.89 15.48 5.84
CA GLN A 177 -5.36 15.76 4.50
C GLN A 177 -4.92 17.22 4.43
N THR A 178 -3.87 17.48 3.67
CA THR A 178 -3.32 18.83 3.47
C THR A 178 -3.40 19.27 2.01
N ASP A 179 -3.72 18.35 1.10
CA ASP A 179 -3.93 18.57 -0.34
C ASP A 179 -4.93 17.51 -0.85
N ILE A 180 -6.07 17.94 -1.39
CA ILE A 180 -7.13 17.05 -1.89
C ILE A 180 -6.60 16.12 -2.98
N GLN A 181 -5.71 16.61 -3.85
CA GLN A 181 -5.22 15.84 -5.00
C GLN A 181 -4.27 14.70 -4.61
N ARG A 182 -3.66 14.80 -3.42
CA ARG A 182 -2.75 13.80 -2.88
C ARG A 182 -3.45 12.68 -2.12
N TYR A 183 -4.76 12.84 -1.89
CA TYR A 183 -5.54 11.78 -1.27
C TYR A 183 -5.85 10.65 -2.26
N LEU A 184 -6.42 9.56 -1.75
CA LEU A 184 -6.71 8.35 -2.52
C LEU A 184 -7.53 8.67 -3.80
N PRO A 185 -7.08 8.20 -4.99
CA PRO A 185 -7.71 8.55 -6.27
C PRO A 185 -9.23 8.32 -6.34
N PRO A 186 -9.81 7.23 -5.78
CA PRO A 186 -11.26 7.05 -5.79
C PRO A 186 -12.06 8.19 -5.16
N PHE A 187 -11.49 8.91 -4.19
CA PHE A 187 -12.14 10.04 -3.54
C PHE A 187 -11.78 11.37 -4.23
N ALA A 188 -10.48 11.61 -4.46
CA ALA A 188 -10.01 12.86 -5.06
C ALA A 188 -10.55 13.05 -6.49
N ASP A 189 -10.51 12.02 -7.33
CA ASP A 189 -11.00 12.09 -8.70
C ASP A 189 -12.54 12.18 -8.75
N ALA A 190 -13.25 11.53 -7.83
CA ALA A 190 -14.69 11.66 -7.72
C ALA A 190 -15.10 13.08 -7.36
N TYR A 191 -14.46 13.67 -6.35
CA TYR A 191 -14.68 15.06 -5.97
C TYR A 191 -14.37 16.02 -7.12
N LEU A 192 -13.20 15.94 -7.74
CA LEU A 192 -12.82 16.85 -8.83
C LEU A 192 -13.73 16.72 -10.05
N ALA A 193 -14.16 15.51 -10.40
CA ALA A 193 -15.12 15.29 -11.47
C ALA A 193 -16.45 16.00 -11.18
N THR A 194 -17.03 15.82 -9.99
CA THR A 194 -18.29 16.45 -9.60
C THR A 194 -18.13 17.96 -9.43
N ALA A 195 -17.09 18.42 -8.74
CA ALA A 195 -16.86 19.83 -8.43
C ALA A 195 -16.62 20.67 -9.70
N LEU A 196 -15.95 20.11 -10.70
CA LEU A 196 -15.62 20.81 -11.96
C LEU A 196 -16.57 20.48 -13.12
N GLY A 197 -17.56 19.61 -12.91
CA GLY A 197 -18.48 19.17 -13.96
C GLY A 197 -17.80 18.40 -15.09
N LEU A 198 -16.78 17.61 -14.77
CA LEU A 198 -15.97 16.85 -15.74
C LEU A 198 -16.26 15.35 -15.67
N SER A 199 -16.09 14.66 -16.80
CA SER A 199 -16.06 13.20 -16.80
C SER A 199 -14.74 12.67 -16.25
N ARG A 200 -14.74 11.49 -15.63
CA ARG A 200 -13.49 10.84 -15.14
C ARG A 200 -12.41 10.70 -16.24
N PRO A 201 -12.73 10.33 -17.50
CA PRO A 201 -11.74 10.32 -18.58
C PRO A 201 -11.13 11.70 -18.87
N ALA A 202 -11.93 12.78 -18.84
CA ALA A 202 -11.43 14.14 -19.05
C ALA A 202 -10.49 14.60 -17.91
N LEU A 203 -10.72 14.11 -16.69
CA LEU A 203 -9.82 14.34 -15.55
C LEU A 203 -8.54 13.50 -15.66
N GLY A 204 -8.64 12.26 -16.12
CA GLY A 204 -7.50 11.35 -16.31
C GLY A 204 -6.47 11.81 -17.35
N GLY A 205 -6.86 12.71 -18.26
CA GLY A 205 -5.95 13.35 -19.22
C GLY A 205 -5.21 14.59 -18.70
N GLN A 206 -5.49 15.05 -17.47
CA GLN A 206 -4.89 16.25 -16.89
C GLN A 206 -3.77 15.93 -15.89
N THR A 207 -2.71 16.72 -15.95
CA THR A 207 -1.63 16.76 -14.93
C THR A 207 -2.12 17.38 -13.62
N VAL A 208 -1.36 17.20 -12.54
CA VAL A 208 -1.67 17.78 -11.22
C VAL A 208 -1.75 19.32 -11.29
N ASP A 209 -0.82 19.96 -11.99
CA ASP A 209 -0.80 21.42 -12.14
C ASP A 209 -2.01 21.93 -12.94
N GLN A 210 -2.41 21.22 -14.00
CA GLN A 210 -3.60 21.56 -14.79
C GLN A 210 -4.90 21.44 -13.97
N ARG A 211 -4.99 20.41 -13.12
CA ARG A 211 -6.11 20.24 -12.20
C ARG A 211 -6.15 21.36 -11.16
N GLU A 212 -5.00 21.73 -10.61
CA GLU A 212 -4.88 22.84 -9.65
C GLU A 212 -5.26 24.19 -10.28
N GLU A 213 -4.72 24.52 -11.45
CA GLU A 213 -5.02 25.74 -12.18
C GLU A 213 -6.52 25.84 -12.48
N ARG A 214 -7.13 24.75 -12.94
CA ARG A 214 -8.56 24.69 -13.23
C ARG A 214 -9.41 24.86 -11.97
N ALA A 215 -9.06 24.20 -10.88
CA ALA A 215 -9.77 24.34 -9.60
C ALA A 215 -9.65 25.78 -9.06
N ARG A 216 -8.45 26.37 -9.14
CA ARG A 216 -8.21 27.76 -8.76
C ARG A 216 -9.06 28.73 -9.59
N ALA A 217 -9.12 28.54 -10.91
CA ALA A 217 -9.97 29.33 -11.80
C ALA A 217 -11.48 29.16 -11.48
N ALA A 218 -11.86 28.01 -10.92
CA ALA A 218 -13.21 27.72 -10.45
C ALA A 218 -13.49 28.24 -9.02
N GLY A 219 -12.53 28.90 -8.38
CA GLY A 219 -12.66 29.43 -7.02
C GLY A 219 -12.48 28.40 -5.91
N ILE A 220 -11.78 27.29 -6.19
CA ILE A 220 -11.51 26.19 -5.27
C ILE A 220 -9.99 26.13 -4.99
N ASP A 221 -9.60 26.23 -3.72
CA ASP A 221 -8.23 25.94 -3.30
C ASP A 221 -8.13 24.47 -2.85
N LEU A 222 -7.33 23.68 -3.57
CA LEU A 222 -7.16 22.24 -3.33
C LEU A 222 -6.13 21.91 -2.25
N ALA A 223 -5.27 22.86 -1.87
CA ALA A 223 -4.15 22.64 -0.99
C ALA A 223 -4.14 23.65 0.17
N ALA A 224 -4.04 23.12 1.38
CA ALA A 224 -3.89 23.88 2.62
C ALA A 224 -2.42 24.03 3.04
N VAL A 225 -1.43 23.80 2.14
CA VAL A 225 0.03 23.87 2.40
C VAL A 225 0.68 25.13 1.83
N GLY A 226 1.82 25.59 2.39
CA GLY A 226 2.62 26.72 1.84
C GLY A 226 2.20 28.18 2.13
N ARG A 227 1.28 28.45 3.06
CA ARG A 227 0.94 29.80 3.56
C ARG A 227 1.11 29.82 5.09
N PRO A 228 1.72 30.85 5.69
CA PRO A 228 1.82 30.96 7.13
C PRO A 228 0.42 31.08 7.75
N ILE A 229 0.24 30.53 8.96
CA ILE A 229 -0.98 30.71 9.74
C ILE A 229 -1.12 32.19 10.10
N ALA A 230 -2.28 32.78 9.81
CA ALA A 230 -2.54 34.17 10.15
C ALA A 230 -2.58 34.33 11.69
N THR A 231 -1.72 35.19 12.23
CA THR A 231 -1.68 35.48 13.66
C THR A 231 -2.51 36.73 13.95
N HIS A 232 -3.66 36.52 14.59
CA HIS A 232 -4.54 37.60 15.05
C HIS A 232 -4.65 37.54 16.57
N GLY A 233 -3.92 38.42 17.27
CA GLY A 233 -3.85 38.43 18.74
C GLY A 233 -3.25 37.14 19.31
N GLU A 234 -3.93 36.55 20.31
CA GLU A 234 -3.54 35.26 20.92
C GLU A 234 -3.97 34.04 20.08
N GLY A 235 -4.70 34.24 18.98
CA GLY A 235 -5.06 33.17 18.04
C GLY A 235 -3.89 32.73 17.14
N GLY A 236 -4.19 31.84 16.19
CA GLY A 236 -3.21 31.30 15.25
C GLY A 236 -2.42 30.12 15.83
N ARG A 237 -3.07 29.29 16.64
CA ARG A 237 -2.50 28.06 17.20
C ARG A 237 -2.94 26.86 16.39
N LEU A 238 -2.04 25.91 16.16
CA LEU A 238 -2.34 24.65 15.49
C LEU A 238 -1.76 23.49 16.29
N LEU A 239 -2.62 22.54 16.64
CA LEU A 239 -2.21 21.23 17.14
C LEU A 239 -2.70 20.16 16.17
N VAL A 240 -1.77 19.39 15.63
CA VAL A 240 -2.05 18.22 14.79
C VAL A 240 -1.65 16.95 15.54
N LEU A 241 -2.58 16.02 15.68
CA LEU A 241 -2.27 14.64 16.07
C LEU A 241 -2.17 13.78 14.82
N GLN A 242 -1.02 13.18 14.57
CA GLN A 242 -0.79 12.31 13.42
C GLN A 242 -0.56 10.89 13.91
N ASN A 243 -1.40 9.95 13.47
CA ASN A 243 -1.16 8.55 13.73
C ASN A 243 0.06 8.10 12.92
N ALA A 244 0.97 7.37 13.56
CA ALA A 244 2.23 6.99 12.96
C ALA A 244 2.03 6.09 11.73
N THR A 245 1.23 5.03 11.86
CA THR A 245 1.02 4.04 10.79
C THR A 245 0.05 4.50 9.68
N ASP A 246 -0.34 5.77 9.67
CA ASP A 246 -1.26 6.35 8.69
C ASP A 246 -0.53 6.71 7.38
N SER A 247 -1.12 6.36 6.24
CA SER A 247 -0.57 6.73 4.93
C SER A 247 -0.44 8.24 4.74
N HIS A 248 -1.23 9.03 5.46
CA HIS A 248 -1.16 10.50 5.48
C HIS A 248 0.20 11.05 5.91
N VAL A 249 1.04 10.28 6.61
CA VAL A 249 2.39 10.75 6.97
C VAL A 249 3.20 11.13 5.72
N ALA A 250 3.22 10.28 4.69
CA ALA A 250 3.93 10.61 3.44
C ALA A 250 3.14 11.51 2.50
N ASP A 251 1.84 11.32 2.42
CA ASP A 251 1.04 11.99 1.39
C ASP A 251 0.63 13.40 1.80
N HIS A 252 0.61 13.69 3.11
CA HIS A 252 0.09 14.95 3.66
C HIS A 252 1.00 15.62 4.69
N MET A 253 1.50 14.91 5.71
CA MET A 253 2.35 15.51 6.74
C MET A 253 3.71 15.92 6.18
N GLY A 254 4.46 15.01 5.55
CA GLY A 254 5.78 15.31 4.97
C GLY A 254 5.76 16.50 4.01
N PRO A 255 4.89 16.52 2.97
CA PRO A 255 4.74 17.65 2.08
C PRO A 255 4.31 18.96 2.76
N TYR A 256 3.63 18.87 3.90
CA TYR A 256 3.28 20.02 4.72
C TYR A 256 4.50 20.55 5.46
N LEU A 257 5.26 19.68 6.14
CA LEU A 257 6.48 20.03 6.87
C LEU A 257 7.54 20.65 5.94
N ASP A 258 7.68 20.14 4.73
CA ASP A 258 8.58 20.69 3.69
C ASP A 258 8.33 22.14 3.32
N ARG A 259 7.13 22.66 3.64
CA ARG A 259 6.71 24.02 3.32
C ARG A 259 6.55 24.89 4.58
N THR A 260 7.09 24.44 5.72
CA THR A 260 7.10 25.18 6.98
C THR A 260 8.49 25.18 7.62
N ASP A 261 8.70 26.09 8.57
CA ASP A 261 9.95 26.19 9.33
C ASP A 261 9.85 25.47 10.69
N LEU A 262 9.02 24.42 10.80
CA LEU A 262 8.85 23.68 12.04
C LEU A 262 10.12 22.89 12.37
N ALA A 263 10.61 23.00 13.61
CA ALA A 263 11.76 22.25 14.06
C ALA A 263 11.33 20.86 14.54
N ASP A 264 12.08 19.83 14.14
CA ASP A 264 12.02 18.51 14.79
C ASP A 264 12.60 18.63 16.20
N LEU A 265 11.78 18.33 17.20
CA LEU A 265 12.15 18.35 18.61
C LEU A 265 12.36 16.95 19.18
N GLY A 266 12.35 15.91 18.34
CA GLY A 266 12.44 14.51 18.73
C GLY A 266 11.09 13.90 19.14
N ASP A 267 11.08 12.57 19.30
CA ASP A 267 9.91 11.77 19.71
C ASP A 267 8.64 12.07 18.90
N GLY A 268 8.80 12.33 17.60
CA GLY A 268 7.69 12.64 16.69
C GLY A 268 7.03 14.01 16.90
N LEU A 269 7.65 14.93 17.65
CA LEU A 269 7.14 16.29 17.86
C LEU A 269 7.86 17.29 16.95
N TRP A 270 7.11 17.89 16.03
CA TRP A 270 7.55 19.03 15.23
C TRP A 270 6.86 20.29 15.72
N SER A 271 7.60 21.38 15.96
CA SER A 271 6.98 22.60 16.48
C SER A 271 7.70 23.89 16.13
N GLY A 272 6.90 24.94 15.90
CA GLY A 272 7.31 26.35 15.82
C GLY A 272 6.77 27.16 17.00
N GLY A 273 6.40 26.50 18.10
CA GLY A 273 5.73 27.10 19.26
C GLY A 273 4.22 27.11 19.11
N ARG A 274 3.67 27.97 18.24
CA ARG A 274 2.21 28.07 18.01
C ARG A 274 1.64 26.93 17.18
N GLU A 275 2.45 26.36 16.30
CA GLU A 275 2.11 25.22 15.47
C GLU A 275 2.90 24.00 15.94
N SER A 276 2.20 22.90 16.17
CA SER A 276 2.79 21.64 16.63
C SER A 276 2.13 20.44 15.95
N TRP A 277 2.95 19.57 15.39
CA TRP A 277 2.56 18.24 14.90
C TRP A 277 3.13 17.20 15.85
N LEU A 278 2.26 16.35 16.39
CA LEU A 278 2.63 15.27 17.28
C LEU A 278 2.28 13.93 16.62
N VAL A 279 3.32 13.18 16.25
CA VAL A 279 3.18 11.81 15.76
C VAL A 279 3.08 10.85 16.94
N ALA A 280 2.07 10.00 16.97
CA ALA A 280 1.86 9.06 18.06
C ALA A 280 1.30 7.72 17.55
N ASP A 281 1.53 6.66 18.33
CA ASP A 281 0.81 5.41 18.13
C ASP A 281 -0.62 5.58 18.67
N MET A 282 -1.58 5.56 17.75
CA MET A 282 -3.00 5.71 18.02
C MET A 282 -3.82 4.56 17.41
N GLY A 283 -3.14 3.49 16.97
CA GLY A 283 -3.72 2.32 16.29
C GLY A 283 -3.18 2.11 14.87
N GLU A 284 -3.65 1.06 14.21
CA GLU A 284 -3.18 0.67 12.88
C GLU A 284 -3.84 1.48 11.75
N GLY A 285 -3.04 1.96 10.80
CA GLY A 285 -3.52 2.60 9.57
C GLY A 285 -4.15 3.98 9.79
N HIS A 286 -5.29 4.25 9.15
CA HIS A 286 -6.01 5.54 9.27
C HIS A 286 -6.87 5.59 10.56
N ALA A 287 -6.29 5.22 11.70
CA ALA A 287 -6.98 5.15 12.98
C ALA A 287 -7.30 6.55 13.53
N VAL A 288 -8.54 6.74 13.99
CA VAL A 288 -8.94 7.95 14.72
C VAL A 288 -8.27 7.92 16.10
N PRO A 289 -7.72 9.04 16.60
CA PRO A 289 -7.11 9.07 17.93
C PRO A 289 -8.06 8.55 19.01
N PRO A 290 -7.55 7.80 20.01
CA PRO A 290 -8.38 7.29 21.09
C PRO A 290 -9.21 8.39 21.75
N ARG A 291 -10.42 8.04 22.20
CA ARG A 291 -11.36 9.01 22.78
C ARG A 291 -10.73 9.87 23.88
N ALA A 292 -9.97 9.25 24.78
CA ALA A 292 -9.31 9.96 25.88
C ALA A 292 -8.29 11.00 25.37
N THR A 293 -7.55 10.67 24.31
CA THR A 293 -6.58 11.55 23.65
C THR A 293 -7.29 12.72 22.98
N LEU A 294 -8.35 12.45 22.22
CA LEU A 294 -9.17 13.50 21.57
C LEU A 294 -9.77 14.46 22.60
N GLU A 295 -10.40 13.93 23.64
CA GLU A 295 -11.06 14.75 24.67
C GLU A 295 -10.03 15.60 25.44
N ALA A 296 -8.88 15.04 25.80
CA ALA A 296 -7.82 15.76 26.50
C ALA A 296 -7.20 16.87 25.62
N ALA A 297 -6.86 16.58 24.37
CA ALA A 297 -6.30 17.55 23.43
C ALA A 297 -7.30 18.67 23.12
N PHE A 298 -8.56 18.31 22.89
CA PHE A 298 -9.64 19.27 22.64
C PHE A 298 -9.86 20.20 23.83
N LEU A 299 -9.99 19.67 25.05
CA LEU A 299 -10.18 20.46 26.27
C LEU A 299 -8.98 21.38 26.57
N ALA A 300 -7.77 20.98 26.17
CA ALA A 300 -6.59 21.82 26.31
C ALA A 300 -6.59 22.95 25.27
N MET A 301 -6.91 22.65 24.01
CA MET A 301 -6.95 23.62 22.91
C MET A 301 -8.11 24.61 23.00
N VAL A 302 -9.25 24.22 23.59
CA VAL A 302 -10.42 25.11 23.75
C VAL A 302 -10.16 26.25 24.73
N ARG A 303 -9.14 26.14 25.60
CA ARG A 303 -8.71 27.26 26.45
C ARG A 303 -7.98 28.28 25.58
N ALA A 304 -8.40 29.55 25.66
CA ALA A 304 -7.75 30.64 24.93
C ALA A 304 -6.27 30.77 25.32
N GLY A 305 -5.41 31.13 24.36
CA GLY A 305 -3.98 31.37 24.59
C GLY A 305 -3.12 30.15 24.95
N ALA A 306 -3.69 28.94 25.05
CA ALA A 306 -2.93 27.74 25.40
C ALA A 306 -1.89 27.35 24.33
N ASP A 307 -0.65 27.11 24.72
CA ASP A 307 0.46 26.79 23.81
C ASP A 307 0.38 25.36 23.26
N SER A 308 0.37 25.20 21.93
CA SER A 308 0.17 23.88 21.29
C SER A 308 1.31 22.90 21.58
N ARG A 309 2.55 23.40 21.69
CA ARG A 309 3.72 22.57 22.04
C ARG A 309 3.60 22.01 23.46
N ARG A 310 3.22 22.85 24.42
CA ARG A 310 2.99 22.43 25.81
C ARG A 310 1.90 21.37 25.88
N ILE A 311 0.80 21.56 25.13
CA ILE A 311 -0.30 20.58 25.09
C ILE A 311 0.20 19.24 24.53
N ALA A 312 0.93 19.26 23.41
CA ALA A 312 1.50 18.05 22.82
C ALA A 312 2.42 17.30 23.80
N THR A 313 3.29 18.03 24.49
CA THR A 313 4.19 17.49 25.51
C THR A 313 3.43 16.91 26.70
N GLU A 314 2.34 17.55 27.13
CA GLU A 314 1.51 17.06 28.23
C GLU A 314 0.78 15.76 27.85
N LEU A 315 0.18 15.69 26.66
CA LEU A 315 -0.47 14.47 26.14
C LEU A 315 0.50 13.30 26.12
N ARG A 316 1.73 13.53 25.67
CA ARG A 316 2.82 12.55 25.68
C ARG A 316 3.15 12.10 27.11
N SER A 317 3.40 13.04 28.02
CA SER A 317 3.78 12.74 29.42
C SER A 317 2.71 11.96 30.18
N ARG A 318 1.44 12.10 29.79
CA ARG A 318 0.29 11.41 30.39
C ARG A 318 0.01 10.04 29.74
N GLY A 319 0.81 9.63 28.76
CA GLY A 319 0.60 8.39 28.01
C GLY A 319 -0.65 8.39 27.13
N LEU A 320 -1.21 9.56 26.82
CA LEU A 320 -2.41 9.69 25.98
C LEU A 320 -2.06 9.72 24.49
N ALA A 321 -0.84 10.14 24.16
CA ALA A 321 -0.25 10.01 22.84
C ALA A 321 1.09 9.31 23.06
N PRO A 322 1.18 7.97 23.01
CA PRO A 322 2.43 7.24 23.24
C PRO A 322 3.40 7.40 22.06
N VAL A 323 4.70 7.41 22.35
CA VAL A 323 5.73 7.42 21.29
C VAL A 323 5.55 6.11 20.52
N PRO A 324 5.49 6.15 19.18
CA PRO A 324 5.49 4.92 18.40
C PRO A 324 6.72 4.07 18.75
N PRO A 325 6.61 2.74 18.63
CA PRO A 325 7.78 1.86 18.56
C PRO A 325 8.83 2.42 17.58
N HIS A 326 10.12 2.18 17.82
CA HIS A 326 11.20 2.77 17.01
C HIS A 326 11.09 2.41 15.52
N ASP A 327 10.61 1.21 15.22
CA ASP A 327 10.30 0.71 13.87
C ASP A 327 9.06 1.37 13.23
N GLU A 328 8.21 2.00 14.03
CA GLU A 328 7.02 2.75 13.58
C GLU A 328 7.18 4.27 13.69
N LEU A 329 8.35 4.77 14.07
CA LEU A 329 8.57 6.22 14.15
C LEU A 329 8.95 6.75 12.75
N PRO A 330 8.27 7.78 12.21
CA PRO A 330 8.69 8.41 10.96
C PRO A 330 10.11 8.95 11.08
N VAL A 331 10.98 8.57 10.14
CA VAL A 331 12.34 9.10 10.04
C VAL A 331 12.49 9.85 8.72
N ASP A 332 13.08 11.06 8.78
CA ASP A 332 13.54 11.79 7.60
C ASP A 332 14.94 11.30 7.26
N LEU A 333 15.08 10.67 6.09
CA LEU A 333 16.34 10.07 5.66
C LEU A 333 17.10 10.97 4.66
N ARG A 334 16.62 12.20 4.40
CA ARG A 334 17.31 13.15 3.53
C ARG A 334 18.67 13.54 4.12
N GLY A 335 19.71 13.55 3.26
CA GLY A 335 21.08 13.92 3.66
C GLY A 335 21.92 12.78 4.24
N GLY A 336 21.37 11.57 4.39
CA GLY A 336 22.15 10.36 4.68
C GLY A 336 22.84 9.79 3.42
N SER A 337 23.98 9.12 3.60
CA SER A 337 24.64 8.36 2.52
C SER A 337 23.96 6.99 2.38
N VAL A 338 22.92 6.93 1.57
CA VAL A 338 22.06 5.74 1.46
C VAL A 338 22.13 5.18 0.04
N ASP A 339 23.16 4.39 -0.25
CA ASP A 339 23.34 3.70 -1.56
C ASP A 339 22.51 2.39 -1.62
N LEU A 340 21.29 2.42 -1.08
CA LEU A 340 20.47 1.24 -0.81
C LEU A 340 19.94 0.58 -2.09
N LEU A 341 19.62 1.35 -3.13
CA LEU A 341 19.15 0.78 -4.38
C LEU A 341 20.29 0.12 -5.17
N ARG A 342 21.53 0.59 -5.05
CA ARG A 342 22.66 -0.01 -5.80
C ARG A 342 23.05 -1.38 -5.26
N ALA A 343 22.67 -1.71 -4.03
CA ALA A 343 22.86 -3.02 -3.43
C ALA A 343 21.79 -4.02 -3.88
N GLY A 344 21.86 -4.46 -5.13
CA GLY A 344 21.07 -5.60 -5.62
C GLY A 344 19.74 -5.25 -6.30
N LEU A 345 19.45 -3.99 -6.62
CA LEU A 345 18.33 -3.66 -7.51
C LEU A 345 18.57 -4.24 -8.91
N ARG A 346 17.61 -5.02 -9.40
CA ARG A 346 17.54 -5.49 -10.78
C ARG A 346 16.24 -5.00 -11.40
N VAL A 347 16.35 -4.37 -12.57
CA VAL A 347 15.18 -3.98 -13.37
C VAL A 347 15.33 -4.58 -14.75
N THR A 348 14.36 -5.39 -15.16
CA THR A 348 14.39 -6.09 -16.45
C THR A 348 13.07 -5.89 -17.18
N GLN A 349 13.11 -6.02 -18.51
CA GLN A 349 11.92 -6.10 -19.35
C GLN A 349 12.04 -7.35 -20.21
N ASP A 350 11.01 -8.21 -20.17
CA ASP A 350 10.96 -9.37 -21.06
C ASP A 350 10.40 -9.00 -22.44
N GLU A 351 10.45 -9.96 -23.37
CA GLU A 351 9.92 -9.80 -24.74
C GLU A 351 8.39 -9.60 -24.75
N CYS A 352 7.71 -9.90 -23.64
CA CYS A 352 6.29 -9.64 -23.44
C CYS A 352 6.00 -8.19 -22.99
N GLY A 353 7.04 -7.38 -22.77
CA GLY A 353 6.93 -6.03 -22.24
C GLY A 353 6.64 -5.98 -20.75
N ILE A 354 6.81 -7.07 -20.01
CA ILE A 354 6.67 -7.09 -18.55
C ILE A 354 7.96 -6.54 -17.93
N VAL A 355 7.83 -5.41 -17.23
CA VAL A 355 8.91 -4.82 -16.44
C VAL A 355 8.91 -5.47 -15.06
N ARG A 356 10.01 -6.14 -14.70
CA ARG A 356 10.22 -6.69 -13.37
C ARG A 356 11.18 -5.79 -12.62
N VAL A 357 10.80 -5.40 -11.42
CA VAL A 357 11.65 -4.66 -10.48
C VAL A 357 11.88 -5.57 -9.29
N TRP A 358 13.13 -5.92 -9.05
CA TRP A 358 13.55 -6.79 -7.96
C TRP A 358 14.56 -6.07 -7.08
N LEU A 359 14.33 -6.13 -5.77
CA LEU A 359 15.25 -5.60 -4.78
C LEU A 359 15.97 -6.81 -4.20
N GLY A 360 17.27 -6.92 -4.44
CA GLY A 360 18.03 -8.10 -4.07
C GLY A 360 18.41 -8.19 -2.61
N ARG A 361 18.36 -7.07 -1.91
CA ARG A 361 18.61 -7.00 -0.48
C ARG A 361 17.52 -6.18 0.20
N PRO A 362 16.25 -6.63 0.17
CA PRO A 362 15.16 -5.92 0.83
C PRO A 362 15.41 -5.77 2.34
N GLU A 363 16.21 -6.64 2.95
CA GLU A 363 16.66 -6.54 4.33
C GLU A 363 17.58 -5.34 4.62
N LEU A 364 18.24 -4.78 3.59
CA LEU A 364 19.00 -3.52 3.75
C LEU A 364 18.07 -2.30 3.72
N LEU A 365 16.85 -2.44 3.20
CA LEU A 365 15.84 -1.41 3.35
C LEU A 365 15.44 -1.40 4.82
N THR A 366 15.86 -0.36 5.54
CA THR A 366 15.36 -0.12 6.87
C THR A 366 13.85 0.12 6.78
N ASP A 367 13.08 -0.48 7.68
CA ASP A 367 11.80 0.13 8.06
C ASP A 367 12.18 1.56 8.51
N PRO A 368 11.79 2.62 7.78
CA PRO A 368 10.48 2.72 7.14
C PRO A 368 10.52 3.30 5.72
N VAL A 369 11.16 2.58 4.79
CA VAL A 369 11.36 3.03 3.41
C VAL A 369 10.39 2.37 2.42
N ARG A 370 9.72 3.19 1.61
CA ARG A 370 8.83 2.77 0.52
C ARG A 370 9.57 2.77 -0.81
N VAL A 371 9.35 1.76 -1.64
CA VAL A 371 9.85 1.75 -3.02
C VAL A 371 8.74 2.12 -3.98
N LYS A 372 9.02 3.05 -4.88
CA LYS A 372 8.08 3.51 -5.90
C LYS A 372 8.75 3.47 -7.26
N VAL A 373 8.10 2.89 -8.25
CA VAL A 373 8.63 2.76 -9.61
C VAL A 373 7.88 3.68 -10.55
N GLU A 374 8.64 4.50 -11.25
CA GLU A 374 8.24 5.28 -12.40
C GLU A 374 8.58 4.48 -13.66
N ILE A 375 7.61 4.26 -14.55
CA ILE A 375 7.83 3.67 -15.88
C ILE A 375 7.57 4.74 -16.93
N ALA A 376 8.52 4.96 -17.83
CA ALA A 376 8.43 5.97 -18.87
C ALA A 376 8.37 5.37 -20.28
N TRP A 377 7.53 6.00 -21.11
CA TRP A 377 7.42 5.82 -22.55
C TRP A 377 7.75 7.16 -23.22
N ALA A 378 7.93 7.18 -24.54
CA ALA A 378 8.25 8.39 -25.30
C ALA A 378 7.32 9.60 -25.03
N ALA A 379 6.06 9.37 -24.66
CA ALA A 379 5.07 10.44 -24.47
C ALA A 379 4.31 10.38 -23.13
N ARG A 380 4.64 9.44 -22.22
CA ARG A 380 3.91 9.31 -20.93
C ARG A 380 4.76 8.65 -19.86
N VAL A 381 4.36 8.86 -18.62
CA VAL A 381 4.94 8.24 -17.43
C VAL A 381 3.82 7.62 -16.58
N SER A 382 4.09 6.50 -15.90
CA SER A 382 3.20 5.92 -14.90
C SER A 382 3.94 5.54 -13.63
N TRP A 383 3.30 5.70 -12.48
CA TRP A 383 3.87 5.39 -11.18
C TRP A 383 3.20 4.18 -10.54
N ARG A 384 3.98 3.36 -9.82
CA ARG A 384 3.52 2.19 -9.06
C ARG A 384 4.26 2.07 -7.75
N ASP A 385 3.55 1.80 -6.66
CA ASP A 385 4.18 1.40 -5.40
C ASP A 385 4.65 -0.05 -5.49
N VAL A 386 5.77 -0.35 -4.86
CA VAL A 386 6.49 -1.62 -4.99
C VAL A 386 6.68 -2.22 -3.60
N PRO A 387 6.08 -3.38 -3.29
CA PRO A 387 6.46 -4.14 -2.12
C PRO A 387 7.96 -4.45 -2.12
N PRO A 388 8.60 -4.57 -0.95
CA PRO A 388 10.03 -4.85 -0.83
C PRO A 388 10.49 -6.11 -1.57
N THR A 389 9.58 -7.06 -1.82
CA THR A 389 9.86 -8.32 -2.55
C THR A 389 9.96 -8.13 -4.07
N GLY A 390 9.65 -6.95 -4.60
CA GLY A 390 9.61 -6.67 -6.04
C GLY A 390 8.23 -6.83 -6.67
N ILE A 391 8.11 -6.47 -7.96
CA ILE A 391 6.87 -6.51 -8.75
C ILE A 391 7.10 -6.85 -10.22
N ALA A 392 6.04 -7.32 -10.88
CA ALA A 392 5.94 -7.42 -12.33
C ALA A 392 4.83 -6.49 -12.85
N ILE A 393 5.17 -5.61 -13.81
CA ILE A 393 4.25 -4.63 -14.39
C ILE A 393 4.19 -4.84 -15.91
N ALA A 394 3.01 -5.06 -16.46
CA ALA A 394 2.82 -5.03 -17.90
C ALA A 394 3.01 -3.60 -18.46
N ALA A 395 4.12 -3.40 -19.16
CA ALA A 395 4.54 -2.11 -19.71
C ALA A 395 5.23 -2.24 -21.08
N PRO A 396 4.55 -2.80 -22.09
CA PRO A 396 5.11 -2.96 -23.43
C PRO A 396 5.52 -1.61 -24.04
N GLY A 397 6.69 -1.60 -24.69
CA GLY A 397 7.26 -0.41 -25.32
C GLY A 397 7.76 0.68 -24.35
N ALA A 398 7.84 0.39 -23.05
CA ALA A 398 8.49 1.28 -22.09
C ALA A 398 9.98 1.40 -22.40
N LEU A 399 10.53 2.59 -22.20
CA LEU A 399 11.92 2.93 -22.53
C LEU A 399 12.82 2.90 -21.30
N THR A 400 12.30 3.34 -20.15
CA THR A 400 13.04 3.37 -18.88
C THR A 400 12.13 3.02 -17.72
N ALA A 401 12.73 2.53 -16.65
CA ALA A 401 12.11 2.44 -15.34
C ALA A 401 13.00 3.12 -14.31
N THR A 402 12.46 4.09 -13.57
CA THR A 402 13.13 4.74 -12.46
C THR A 402 12.58 4.19 -11.16
N VAL A 403 13.44 3.59 -10.35
CA VAL A 403 13.09 3.07 -9.02
C VAL A 403 13.47 4.14 -8.01
N HIS A 404 12.49 4.63 -7.27
CA HIS A 404 12.65 5.64 -6.24
C HIS A 404 12.52 4.99 -4.87
N LEU A 405 13.52 5.25 -4.04
CA LEU A 405 13.51 4.96 -2.62
C LEU A 405 12.89 6.18 -1.92
N ARG A 406 11.84 6.00 -1.12
CA ARG A 406 11.17 7.10 -0.41
C ARG A 406 11.09 6.85 1.09
N ASP A 407 11.39 7.85 1.90
CA ASP A 407 11.23 7.76 3.36
C ASP A 407 9.75 7.83 3.79
N TRP A 408 9.51 7.86 5.11
CA TRP A 408 8.16 7.87 5.66
C TRP A 408 7.40 9.17 5.45
N TYR A 409 8.13 10.28 5.31
CA TYR A 409 7.57 11.58 4.93
C TYR A 409 7.36 11.70 3.42
N GLY A 410 7.73 10.67 2.65
CA GLY A 410 7.55 10.62 1.21
C GLY A 410 8.65 11.36 0.45
N HIS A 411 9.76 11.72 1.07
CA HIS A 411 10.88 12.29 0.33
C HIS A 411 11.59 11.20 -0.46
N THR A 412 11.94 11.50 -1.71
CA THR A 412 12.83 10.62 -2.47
C THR A 412 14.25 10.75 -1.92
N VAL A 413 14.77 9.65 -1.41
CA VAL A 413 16.08 9.56 -0.74
C VAL A 413 17.16 8.98 -1.65
N ASP A 414 16.77 8.11 -2.59
CA ASP A 414 17.63 7.60 -3.66
C ASP A 414 16.78 7.30 -4.90
N SER A 415 17.40 7.28 -6.07
CA SER A 415 16.73 6.90 -7.32
C SER A 415 17.70 6.28 -8.31
N VAL A 416 17.27 5.19 -8.94
CA VAL A 416 18.03 4.51 -10.00
C VAL A 416 17.16 4.39 -11.24
N THR A 417 17.59 5.03 -12.33
CA THR A 417 16.96 4.86 -13.65
C THR A 417 17.68 3.77 -14.42
N VAL A 418 16.91 2.78 -14.87
CA VAL A 418 17.40 1.68 -15.70
C VAL A 418 16.76 1.77 -17.09
N PRO A 419 17.55 1.78 -18.18
CA PRO A 419 17.02 1.64 -19.52
C PRO A 419 16.43 0.24 -19.70
N LEU A 420 15.21 0.18 -20.22
CA LEU A 420 14.52 -1.08 -20.44
C LEU A 420 14.92 -1.60 -21.83
N THR A 421 15.80 -2.59 -21.83
CA THR A 421 16.09 -3.38 -23.02
C THR A 421 15.42 -4.73 -22.88
N VAL A 422 14.64 -5.08 -23.91
CA VAL A 422 14.05 -6.40 -24.03
C VAL A 422 15.15 -7.46 -24.01
N THR A 423 15.08 -8.35 -23.03
CA THR A 423 16.00 -9.47 -22.87
C THR A 423 15.19 -10.75 -22.73
N ALA A 424 15.64 -11.84 -23.35
CA ALA A 424 15.08 -13.17 -23.15
C ALA A 424 15.39 -13.61 -21.70
N GLN A 425 14.54 -13.20 -20.76
CA GLN A 425 14.76 -13.41 -19.33
C GLN A 425 14.31 -14.81 -18.94
N ARG A 426 15.18 -15.53 -18.23
CA ARG A 426 14.89 -16.85 -17.64
C ARG A 426 14.53 -16.69 -16.16
N GLY A 427 13.49 -17.36 -15.68
CA GLY A 427 12.99 -17.27 -14.32
C GLY A 427 13.38 -18.45 -13.44
N ILE A 428 13.96 -18.18 -12.27
CA ILE A 428 14.15 -19.17 -11.21
C ILE A 428 13.11 -18.93 -10.11
N GLY A 429 12.35 -19.95 -9.76
CA GLY A 429 11.49 -19.95 -8.58
C GLY A 429 12.17 -20.72 -7.45
N VAL A 430 12.03 -20.28 -6.20
CA VAL A 430 12.61 -20.95 -5.04
C VAL A 430 11.53 -21.35 -4.05
N VAL A 431 11.57 -22.61 -3.61
CA VAL A 431 10.84 -23.13 -2.44
C VAL A 431 11.88 -23.66 -1.46
N GLY A 432 12.16 -22.92 -0.40
CA GLY A 432 13.22 -23.30 0.53
C GLY A 432 13.76 -22.16 1.39
N SER A 433 15.02 -22.24 1.74
CA SER A 433 15.64 -21.40 2.77
C SER A 433 16.51 -20.28 2.17
N CYS A 434 17.27 -19.61 3.04
CA CYS A 434 18.31 -18.67 2.63
C CYS A 434 19.38 -19.30 1.72
N VAL A 435 19.60 -20.62 1.77
CA VAL A 435 20.62 -21.29 0.94
C VAL A 435 20.36 -21.08 -0.55
N SER A 436 19.14 -21.39 -1.02
CA SER A 436 18.79 -21.20 -2.43
C SER A 436 18.64 -19.72 -2.79
N ARG A 437 18.07 -18.92 -1.87
CA ARG A 437 17.82 -17.49 -2.09
C ARG A 437 19.12 -16.71 -2.24
N ASP A 438 20.10 -16.92 -1.36
CA ASP A 438 21.33 -16.13 -1.33
C ASP A 438 22.19 -16.43 -2.57
N ALA A 439 22.21 -17.68 -3.03
CA ALA A 439 22.84 -18.04 -4.30
C ALA A 439 22.23 -17.28 -5.51
N CYS A 440 20.96 -16.89 -5.45
CA CYS A 440 20.32 -16.13 -6.52
C CYS A 440 20.88 -14.70 -6.67
N GLU A 441 21.56 -14.15 -5.66
CA GLU A 441 22.25 -12.85 -5.77
C GLU A 441 23.35 -12.86 -6.84
N HIS A 442 23.95 -14.03 -7.10
CA HIS A 442 25.06 -14.22 -8.04
C HIS A 442 24.62 -14.66 -9.44
N LEU A 443 23.32 -14.68 -9.74
CA LEU A 443 22.81 -15.02 -11.07
C LEU A 443 23.21 -13.95 -12.10
N PRO A 444 23.50 -14.33 -13.36
CA PRO A 444 23.74 -13.39 -14.44
C PRO A 444 22.48 -12.54 -14.73
N SER A 445 22.65 -11.43 -15.44
CA SER A 445 21.59 -10.43 -15.67
C SER A 445 20.41 -10.92 -16.52
N ASP A 446 20.57 -12.03 -17.23
CA ASP A 446 19.54 -12.67 -18.06
C ASP A 446 18.74 -13.75 -17.30
N ILE A 447 19.03 -13.98 -16.03
CA ILE A 447 18.27 -14.87 -15.14
C ILE A 447 17.82 -14.10 -13.89
N SER A 448 16.54 -14.20 -13.57
CA SER A 448 15.92 -13.51 -12.43
C SER A 448 15.26 -14.48 -11.47
N LEU A 449 15.33 -14.19 -10.16
CA LEU A 449 14.48 -14.84 -9.15
C LEU A 449 13.06 -14.31 -9.30
N VAL A 450 12.12 -15.15 -9.73
CA VAL A 450 10.73 -14.76 -10.05
C VAL A 450 9.74 -15.02 -8.90
N ALA A 451 10.09 -15.90 -7.98
CA ALA A 451 9.29 -16.24 -6.81
C ALA A 451 10.18 -16.84 -5.72
N TYR A 452 9.85 -16.55 -4.46
CA TYR A 452 10.54 -17.12 -3.31
C TYR A 452 9.53 -17.44 -2.22
N GLU A 453 9.42 -18.72 -1.88
CA GLU A 453 8.60 -19.21 -0.78
C GLU A 453 9.48 -19.85 0.28
N ALA A 454 9.43 -19.27 1.48
CA ALA A 454 10.37 -19.55 2.55
C ALA A 454 9.74 -20.33 3.71
N ARG A 455 10.55 -21.15 4.40
CA ARG A 455 10.30 -21.60 5.78
C ARG A 455 8.97 -22.35 6.04
N GLN A 456 8.47 -23.06 5.03
CA GLN A 456 7.33 -23.97 5.17
C GLN A 456 7.78 -25.40 4.86
N SER A 457 7.69 -26.29 5.86
CA SER A 457 7.90 -27.72 5.68
C SER A 457 6.89 -28.28 4.67
N LEU A 458 7.33 -29.22 3.83
CA LEU A 458 6.44 -29.94 2.93
C LEU A 458 5.33 -30.68 3.69
N VAL A 459 5.60 -31.13 4.93
CA VAL A 459 4.57 -31.80 5.73
C VAL A 459 3.46 -30.83 6.11
N SER A 460 3.82 -29.60 6.52
CA SER A 460 2.83 -28.55 6.81
C SER A 460 2.10 -28.09 5.55
N ALA A 461 2.84 -27.86 4.45
CA ALA A 461 2.30 -27.45 3.16
C ALA A 461 1.16 -28.33 2.64
N PHE A 462 1.21 -29.63 2.92
CA PHE A 462 0.17 -30.58 2.55
C PHE A 462 -0.58 -31.17 3.75
N GLY A 463 -0.48 -30.53 4.90
CA GLY A 463 -1.31 -30.79 6.09
C GLY A 463 -2.57 -29.93 6.08
N SER A 464 -3.45 -30.15 7.06
CA SER A 464 -4.62 -29.29 7.25
C SER A 464 -4.22 -27.92 7.82
N PRO A 465 -4.78 -26.81 7.29
CA PRO A 465 -4.55 -25.47 7.83
C PRO A 465 -4.90 -25.36 9.31
N VAL A 466 -4.19 -24.48 10.01
CA VAL A 466 -4.36 -24.22 11.44
C VAL A 466 -4.69 -22.73 11.64
N PRO A 467 -5.69 -22.38 12.48
CA PRO A 467 -5.97 -20.98 12.77
C PRO A 467 -4.77 -20.24 13.34
N LEU A 468 -4.62 -18.97 12.94
CA LEU A 468 -3.55 -18.11 13.43
C LEU A 468 -3.67 -17.88 14.94
N PRO A 469 -2.58 -18.05 15.71
CA PRO A 469 -2.57 -17.70 17.12
C PRO A 469 -2.52 -16.16 17.30
N PRO A 470 -3.17 -15.58 18.32
CA PRO A 470 -3.19 -14.13 18.53
C PRO A 470 -1.80 -13.49 18.67
N GLU A 471 -0.82 -14.25 19.17
CA GLU A 471 0.56 -13.80 19.32
C GLU A 471 1.30 -13.53 18.00
N HIS A 472 0.78 -13.96 16.84
CA HIS A 472 1.36 -13.62 15.54
C HIS A 472 1.43 -12.10 15.29
N ASP A 473 0.52 -11.33 15.91
CA ASP A 473 0.49 -9.86 15.85
C ASP A 473 1.72 -9.22 16.51
N GLN A 474 2.46 -9.98 17.35
CA GLN A 474 3.68 -9.52 18.01
C GLN A 474 4.92 -9.62 17.10
N LEU A 475 4.82 -10.28 15.94
CA LEU A 475 5.90 -10.30 14.95
C LEU A 475 6.01 -8.91 14.30
N SER A 476 7.09 -8.19 14.58
CA SER A 476 7.34 -6.85 14.02
C SER A 476 7.73 -6.88 12.53
N SER A 477 8.40 -7.96 12.09
CA SER A 477 8.78 -8.09 10.68
C SER A 477 7.59 -8.52 9.81
N ALA A 478 7.17 -7.66 8.89
CA ALA A 478 6.13 -7.98 7.90
C ALA A 478 6.48 -9.22 7.05
N PHE A 479 7.76 -9.48 6.79
CA PHE A 479 8.19 -10.71 6.11
C PHE A 479 7.93 -11.95 6.98
N GLN A 480 8.38 -11.93 8.24
CA GLN A 480 8.15 -13.00 9.20
C GLN A 480 6.65 -13.28 9.37
N ARG A 481 5.83 -12.23 9.49
CA ARG A 481 4.39 -12.36 9.61
C ARG A 481 3.78 -13.07 8.40
N ARG A 482 4.10 -12.65 7.17
CA ARG A 482 3.60 -13.31 5.93
C ARG A 482 4.03 -14.77 5.81
N VAL A 483 5.27 -15.09 6.20
CA VAL A 483 5.77 -16.47 6.20
C VAL A 483 5.00 -17.32 7.20
N PHE A 484 4.81 -16.80 8.41
CA PHE A 484 4.08 -17.46 9.48
C PHE A 484 2.60 -17.71 9.12
N GLU A 485 1.94 -16.72 8.51
CA GLU A 485 0.58 -16.82 7.99
C GLU A 485 0.46 -17.84 6.87
N ALA A 486 1.41 -17.87 5.93
CA ALA A 486 1.41 -18.84 4.85
C ALA A 486 1.60 -20.29 5.34
N ASP A 487 2.41 -20.48 6.38
CA ASP A 487 2.59 -21.79 7.02
C ASP A 487 1.29 -22.28 7.65
N HIS A 488 0.62 -21.44 8.45
CA HIS A 488 -0.66 -21.74 9.08
C HIS A 488 -1.78 -22.01 8.08
N ALA A 489 -1.75 -21.34 6.92
CA ALA A 489 -2.72 -21.54 5.86
C ALA A 489 -2.44 -22.76 4.97
N SER A 490 -1.34 -23.52 5.20
CA SER A 490 -0.87 -24.56 4.28
C SER A 490 -0.73 -24.05 2.83
N ALA A 491 -0.25 -22.81 2.65
CA ALA A 491 -0.42 -22.06 1.40
C ALA A 491 0.54 -22.44 0.26
N LEU A 492 1.61 -23.21 0.52
CA LEU A 492 2.63 -23.53 -0.48
C LEU A 492 2.06 -24.10 -1.80
N PRO A 493 1.07 -25.02 -1.82
CA PRO A 493 0.53 -25.53 -3.08
C PRO A 493 -0.05 -24.44 -3.98
N ASP A 494 -0.80 -23.49 -3.41
CA ASP A 494 -1.40 -22.39 -4.16
C ASP A 494 -0.35 -21.39 -4.64
N LYS A 495 0.68 -21.14 -3.81
CA LYS A 495 1.82 -20.31 -4.17
C LYS A 495 2.64 -20.91 -5.32
N VAL A 496 2.83 -22.24 -5.31
CA VAL A 496 3.50 -22.96 -6.39
C VAL A 496 2.70 -22.91 -7.69
N ARG A 497 1.38 -23.07 -7.62
CA ARG A 497 0.50 -22.86 -8.79
C ARG A 497 0.62 -21.44 -9.35
N ALA A 498 0.69 -20.44 -8.48
CA ALA A 498 0.81 -19.05 -8.88
C ALA A 498 2.18 -18.72 -9.52
N MET A 499 3.28 -19.30 -9.04
CA MET A 499 4.62 -19.04 -9.59
C MET A 499 4.97 -19.88 -10.82
N ALA A 500 4.32 -21.03 -11.01
CA ALA A 500 4.63 -21.97 -12.10
C ALA A 500 4.70 -21.34 -13.50
N PRO A 501 3.82 -20.38 -13.89
CA PRO A 501 3.89 -19.74 -15.20
C PRO A 501 5.13 -18.88 -15.43
N LEU A 502 5.77 -18.42 -14.35
CA LEU A 502 6.92 -17.53 -14.37
C LEU A 502 8.25 -18.28 -14.20
N THR A 503 8.19 -19.56 -13.84
CA THR A 503 9.33 -20.35 -13.37
C THR A 503 9.83 -21.27 -14.48
N ASP A 504 11.04 -21.00 -14.98
CA ASP A 504 11.77 -21.85 -15.93
C ASP A 504 12.56 -22.96 -15.22
N LEU A 505 13.02 -22.69 -14.01
CA LEU A 505 13.62 -23.66 -13.11
C LEU A 505 13.12 -23.45 -11.68
N LEU A 506 12.48 -24.46 -11.10
CA LEU A 506 12.12 -24.48 -9.69
C LEU A 506 13.27 -25.09 -8.89
N VAL A 507 13.76 -24.35 -7.90
CA VAL A 507 14.81 -24.82 -6.97
C VAL A 507 14.15 -25.10 -5.63
N GLN A 508 14.28 -26.34 -5.18
CA GLN A 508 13.87 -26.76 -3.85
C GLN A 508 15.09 -27.01 -2.98
N ASP A 509 15.15 -26.46 -1.77
CA ASP A 509 16.08 -26.94 -0.73
C ASP A 509 15.33 -27.42 0.51
N LEU A 510 16.00 -28.24 1.32
CA LEU A 510 15.39 -28.91 2.47
C LEU A 510 15.86 -28.36 3.82
N VAL A 511 16.58 -27.23 3.84
CA VAL A 511 17.22 -26.75 5.08
C VAL A 511 16.17 -26.39 6.12
N ASP A 512 15.00 -25.91 5.73
CA ASP A 512 13.92 -25.57 6.67
C ASP A 512 13.22 -26.80 7.28
N GLU A 513 13.35 -27.99 6.69
CA GLU A 513 12.88 -29.24 7.33
C GLU A 513 13.64 -29.53 8.64
N ARG A 514 14.84 -28.95 8.84
CA ARG A 514 15.62 -29.08 10.08
C ARG A 514 14.85 -28.63 11.32
N LEU A 515 13.85 -27.77 11.14
CA LEU A 515 13.05 -27.20 12.22
C LEU A 515 12.10 -28.25 12.83
N GLY A 516 11.72 -29.26 12.05
CA GLY A 516 10.63 -30.16 12.39
C GLY A 516 9.26 -29.47 12.33
N ILE A 517 8.25 -30.16 12.83
CA ILE A 517 6.84 -29.73 12.72
C ILE A 517 6.09 -29.89 14.05
N PHE A 518 5.01 -29.13 14.19
CA PHE A 518 3.99 -29.36 15.19
C PHE A 518 2.78 -30.04 14.58
N VAL A 519 2.35 -31.13 15.22
CA VAL A 519 1.09 -31.82 14.88
C VAL A 519 0.05 -31.45 15.94
N HIS A 520 -1.01 -30.77 15.51
CA HIS A 520 -2.09 -30.27 16.36
C HIS A 520 -3.14 -31.35 16.64
N ARG A 521 -3.97 -31.13 17.67
CA ARG A 521 -4.96 -32.15 18.13
C ARG A 521 -6.02 -32.49 17.09
N ASP A 522 -6.35 -31.53 16.24
CA ASP A 522 -7.31 -31.66 15.15
C ASP A 522 -6.69 -32.27 13.88
N GLY A 523 -5.40 -32.62 13.92
CA GLY A 523 -4.66 -33.17 12.79
C GLY A 523 -4.03 -32.10 11.89
N GLY A 524 -4.19 -30.81 12.21
CA GLY A 524 -3.47 -29.72 11.55
C GLY A 524 -1.96 -29.83 11.76
N VAL A 525 -1.18 -29.28 10.81
CA VAL A 525 0.28 -29.33 10.86
C VAL A 525 0.88 -27.97 10.53
N THR A 526 1.72 -27.46 11.42
CA THR A 526 2.51 -26.24 11.20
C THR A 526 4.00 -26.56 11.31
N THR A 527 4.82 -25.82 10.59
CA THR A 527 6.28 -25.89 10.74
C THR A 527 6.67 -25.30 12.10
N ARG A 528 7.72 -25.82 12.74
CA ARG A 528 8.32 -25.18 13.93
C ARG A 528 9.18 -23.99 13.49
N THR A 529 8.52 -22.98 12.93
CA THR A 529 9.16 -21.85 12.26
C THR A 529 10.09 -21.07 13.19
N VAL A 530 11.04 -20.34 12.61
CA VAL A 530 11.92 -19.44 13.39
C VAL A 530 11.14 -18.31 14.05
N GLU A 531 10.02 -17.92 13.45
CA GLU A 531 9.05 -16.96 13.97
C GLU A 531 8.41 -17.48 15.26
N TRP A 532 7.96 -18.75 15.28
CA TRP A 532 7.46 -19.38 16.51
C TRP A 532 8.53 -19.41 17.60
N LEU A 533 9.77 -19.79 17.25
CA LEU A 533 10.89 -19.84 18.21
C LEU A 533 11.29 -18.46 18.73
N GLY A 534 11.06 -17.41 17.94
CA GLY A 534 11.25 -16.02 18.35
C GLY A 534 10.23 -15.57 19.41
N LEU A 535 8.96 -15.96 19.22
CA LEU A 535 7.86 -15.68 20.15
C LEU A 535 7.95 -16.54 21.42
N HIS A 536 8.36 -17.81 21.30
CA HIS A 536 8.42 -18.80 22.38
C HIS A 536 9.83 -19.32 22.56
N ARG A 537 10.65 -18.58 23.30
CA ARG A 537 12.09 -18.88 23.48
C ARG A 537 12.38 -20.18 24.24
N ASP A 538 11.43 -20.69 25.00
CA ASP A 538 11.53 -22.01 25.63
C ASP A 538 11.34 -23.16 24.62
N GLY A 539 10.95 -22.84 23.39
CA GLY A 539 10.74 -23.77 22.30
C GLY A 539 9.51 -24.65 22.49
N ALA A 540 8.60 -24.30 23.40
CA ALA A 540 7.41 -25.08 23.70
C ALA A 540 6.48 -25.18 22.48
N PRO A 541 5.82 -26.34 22.28
CA PRO A 541 4.82 -26.48 21.23
C PRO A 541 3.55 -25.66 21.57
N PRO A 542 2.76 -25.26 20.56
CA PRO A 542 1.42 -24.72 20.77
C PRO A 542 0.58 -25.61 21.69
N VAL A 543 -0.35 -25.02 22.45
CA VAL A 543 -1.14 -25.75 23.44
C VAL A 543 -1.85 -26.95 22.81
N GLY A 544 -1.46 -28.14 23.26
CA GLY A 544 -2.04 -29.40 22.79
C GLY A 544 -1.40 -29.98 21.53
N ALA A 545 -0.51 -29.26 20.85
CA ALA A 545 0.28 -29.78 19.74
C ALA A 545 1.46 -30.63 20.25
N ARG A 546 1.89 -31.59 19.42
CA ARG A 546 3.08 -32.41 19.65
C ARG A 546 4.17 -32.03 18.67
N LEU A 547 5.38 -31.82 19.16
CA LEU A 547 6.58 -31.69 18.33
C LEU A 547 6.95 -33.04 17.71
N VAL A 548 7.10 -33.07 16.39
CA VAL A 548 7.74 -34.17 15.65
C VAL A 548 9.10 -33.65 15.15
N PRO A 549 10.21 -34.06 15.79
CA PRO A 549 11.52 -33.49 15.50
C PRO A 549 12.08 -34.00 14.17
N PHE A 550 12.84 -33.13 13.49
CA PHE A 550 13.63 -33.49 12.32
C PHE A 550 14.54 -34.70 12.59
N GLY A 551 14.74 -35.54 11.58
CA GLY A 551 15.59 -36.73 11.69
C GLY A 551 14.95 -37.93 12.41
N SER A 552 13.74 -37.78 12.99
CA SER A 552 12.99 -38.92 13.52
C SER A 552 12.32 -39.76 12.42
N ASP A 553 12.08 -41.04 12.70
CA ASP A 553 11.35 -41.94 11.79
C ASP A 553 9.93 -41.42 11.49
N ASP A 554 9.27 -40.84 12.49
CA ASP A 554 7.95 -40.20 12.36
C ASP A 554 8.00 -39.04 11.35
N HIS A 555 9.00 -38.14 11.47
CA HIS A 555 9.16 -37.02 10.56
C HIS A 555 9.45 -37.47 9.13
N LEU A 556 10.39 -38.42 8.97
CA LEU A 556 10.77 -38.94 7.66
C LEU A 556 9.59 -39.63 6.97
N ARG A 557 8.77 -40.39 7.71
CA ARG A 557 7.56 -41.02 7.17
C ARG A 557 6.57 -39.97 6.65
N LEU A 558 6.25 -38.96 7.47
CA LEU A 558 5.33 -37.87 7.08
C LEU A 558 5.86 -37.06 5.90
N PHE A 559 7.17 -36.81 5.86
CA PHE A 559 7.83 -36.13 4.75
C PHE A 559 7.72 -36.94 3.45
N ARG A 560 7.97 -38.25 3.49
CA ARG A 560 7.79 -39.14 2.32
C ARG A 560 6.34 -39.15 1.82
N GLU A 561 5.36 -39.14 2.71
CA GLU A 561 3.94 -39.00 2.33
C GLU A 561 3.65 -37.65 1.66
N ALA A 562 4.24 -36.56 2.17
CA ALA A 562 4.14 -35.24 1.56
C ALA A 562 4.83 -35.18 0.17
N LEU A 563 5.95 -35.88 -0.03
CA LEU A 563 6.65 -35.93 -1.32
C LEU A 563 5.80 -36.52 -2.45
N VAL A 564 4.92 -37.47 -2.16
CA VAL A 564 3.98 -38.01 -3.17
C VAL A 564 3.05 -36.90 -3.66
N ARG A 565 2.54 -36.06 -2.75
CA ARG A 565 1.68 -34.91 -3.09
C ARG A 565 2.46 -33.78 -3.75
N TRP A 566 3.70 -33.57 -3.33
CA TRP A 566 4.62 -32.64 -3.96
C TRP A 566 4.87 -32.99 -5.42
N ARG A 567 5.20 -34.25 -5.70
CA ARG A 567 5.36 -34.74 -7.08
C ARG A 567 4.09 -34.51 -7.90
N ALA A 568 2.92 -34.88 -7.37
CA ALA A 568 1.66 -34.70 -8.07
C ALA A 568 1.40 -33.21 -8.40
N LEU A 569 1.73 -32.29 -7.50
CA LEU A 569 1.63 -30.85 -7.75
C LEU A 569 2.63 -30.38 -8.82
N LEU A 570 3.85 -30.88 -8.82
CA LEU A 570 4.85 -30.57 -9.86
C LEU A 570 4.44 -31.12 -11.23
N GLU A 571 3.78 -32.29 -11.27
CA GLU A 571 3.18 -32.84 -12.50
C GLU A 571 1.99 -31.98 -12.96
N GLU A 572 1.09 -31.62 -12.04
CA GLU A 572 -0.07 -30.74 -12.28
C GLU A 572 0.34 -29.39 -12.89
N THR A 573 1.42 -28.79 -12.38
CA THR A 573 1.90 -27.47 -12.79
C THR A 573 2.90 -27.50 -13.96
N GLY A 574 3.28 -28.70 -14.43
CA GLY A 574 4.30 -28.85 -15.47
C GLY A 574 5.71 -28.42 -15.03
N LEU A 575 5.98 -28.41 -13.72
CA LEU A 575 7.28 -28.06 -13.14
C LEU A 575 8.16 -29.29 -12.88
N LEU A 576 7.63 -30.52 -12.90
CA LEU A 576 8.40 -31.73 -12.56
C LEU A 576 9.72 -31.84 -13.34
N GLY A 577 9.67 -31.72 -14.67
CA GLY A 577 10.86 -31.78 -15.52
C GLY A 577 11.79 -30.56 -15.44
N ARG A 578 11.38 -29.55 -14.68
CA ARG A 578 12.06 -28.25 -14.49
C ARG A 578 12.33 -27.97 -13.01
N THR A 579 12.32 -29.00 -12.17
CA THR A 579 12.60 -28.88 -10.75
C THR A 579 13.93 -29.55 -10.41
N VAL A 580 14.74 -28.89 -9.58
CA VAL A 580 15.97 -29.45 -9.01
C VAL A 580 15.92 -29.37 -7.50
N LEU A 581 16.51 -30.37 -6.85
CA LEU A 581 16.79 -30.33 -5.42
C LEU A 581 18.19 -29.76 -5.22
N LEU A 582 18.32 -28.63 -4.53
CA LEU A 582 19.58 -28.09 -4.08
C LEU A 582 19.92 -28.66 -2.70
N ALA A 583 21.02 -29.40 -2.60
CA ALA A 583 21.44 -30.08 -1.37
C ALA A 583 22.97 -29.99 -1.10
N PRO A 584 23.54 -28.77 -1.01
CA PRO A 584 24.92 -28.59 -0.55
C PRO A 584 25.06 -29.06 0.90
N PRO A 585 26.18 -29.73 1.25
CA PRO A 585 26.41 -30.15 2.62
C PRO A 585 26.58 -28.93 3.54
N TRP A 586 26.03 -29.00 4.75
CA TRP A 586 26.33 -28.07 5.82
C TRP A 586 27.85 -28.00 6.01
N ALA A 587 28.37 -26.78 5.98
CA ALA A 587 29.79 -26.51 6.11
C ALA A 587 30.24 -26.89 7.51
N VAL A 588 31.30 -27.70 7.60
CA VAL A 588 31.94 -28.06 8.87
C VAL A 588 32.86 -26.94 9.37
N LEU A 589 33.40 -26.16 8.43
CA LEU A 589 34.36 -25.10 8.69
C LEU A 589 33.84 -23.74 8.18
N THR A 590 34.14 -22.69 8.93
CA THR A 590 34.02 -21.31 8.46
C THR A 590 35.14 -20.95 7.47
N THR A 591 35.03 -19.79 6.82
CA THR A 591 36.09 -19.21 5.95
C THR A 591 37.44 -19.12 6.64
N ASP A 592 37.47 -18.89 7.96
CA ASP A 592 38.68 -18.75 8.77
C ASP A 592 39.20 -20.11 9.30
N GLY A 593 38.53 -21.21 8.96
CA GLY A 593 38.94 -22.57 9.35
C GLY A 593 38.49 -23.00 10.74
N ALA A 594 37.65 -22.23 11.42
CA ALA A 594 37.04 -22.62 12.69
C ALA A 594 35.85 -23.58 12.46
N LEU A 595 35.52 -24.40 13.47
CA LEU A 595 34.31 -25.23 13.43
C LEU A 595 33.06 -24.35 13.45
N THR A 596 32.10 -24.65 12.59
CA THR A 596 30.80 -23.96 12.56
C THR A 596 29.97 -24.24 13.81
N GLY A 597 29.13 -23.28 14.19
CA GLY A 597 28.16 -23.44 15.27
C GLY A 597 27.10 -24.51 15.00
N ARG A 598 26.29 -24.79 16.02
CA ARG A 598 25.15 -25.72 15.92
C ARG A 598 23.90 -25.00 15.43
N SER A 599 23.05 -25.73 14.71
CA SER A 599 21.69 -25.32 14.41
C SER A 599 20.73 -26.17 15.23
N LEU A 600 20.01 -25.54 16.16
CA LEU A 600 19.32 -26.25 17.25
C LEU A 600 20.36 -27.11 18.00
N ASP A 601 20.20 -28.43 17.98
CA ASP A 601 21.10 -29.37 18.68
C ASP A 601 22.07 -30.12 17.75
N LEU A 602 22.07 -29.82 16.45
CA LEU A 602 22.87 -30.51 15.44
C LEU A 602 24.08 -29.66 15.03
N ASP A 603 25.27 -30.27 15.06
CA ASP A 603 26.44 -29.77 14.33
C ASP A 603 26.36 -30.14 12.85
N ALA A 604 27.30 -29.62 12.04
CA ALA A 604 27.32 -29.82 10.60
C ALA A 604 27.34 -31.30 10.18
N GLU A 605 28.15 -32.13 10.84
CA GLU A 605 28.26 -33.55 10.50
C GLU A 605 26.98 -34.32 10.84
N ALA A 606 26.42 -34.10 12.04
CA ALA A 606 25.16 -34.72 12.45
C ALA A 606 23.98 -34.25 11.57
N GLY A 607 23.93 -32.96 11.24
CA GLY A 607 22.92 -32.39 10.33
C GLY A 607 23.00 -32.98 8.92
N ASN A 608 24.22 -33.08 8.36
CA ASN A 608 24.46 -33.73 7.08
C ASN A 608 24.05 -35.21 7.09
N ALA A 609 24.37 -35.95 8.16
CA ALA A 609 23.95 -37.34 8.30
C ALA A 609 22.43 -37.49 8.38
N ALA A 610 21.76 -36.64 9.14
CA ALA A 610 20.31 -36.64 9.30
C ALA A 610 19.55 -36.24 8.01
N MET A 611 20.15 -35.41 7.15
CA MET A 611 19.54 -34.97 5.89
C MET A 611 19.60 -36.04 4.77
N ARG A 612 20.56 -36.97 4.82
CA ARG A 612 20.76 -37.98 3.75
C ARG A 612 19.48 -38.78 3.40
N PRO A 613 18.70 -39.32 4.35
CA PRO A 613 17.47 -40.06 4.03
C PRO A 613 16.39 -39.20 3.35
N TYR A 614 16.37 -37.89 3.64
CA TYR A 614 15.42 -36.94 3.05
C TYR A 614 15.78 -36.65 1.59
N ILE A 615 17.06 -36.38 1.32
CA ILE A 615 17.57 -36.19 -0.05
C ILE A 615 17.29 -37.46 -0.89
N ALA A 616 17.65 -38.63 -0.36
CA ALA A 616 17.39 -39.90 -1.04
C ALA A 616 15.89 -40.12 -1.32
N SER A 617 15.00 -39.70 -0.40
CA SER A 617 13.56 -39.81 -0.59
C SER A 617 13.04 -38.90 -1.71
N VAL A 618 13.60 -37.69 -1.87
CA VAL A 618 13.26 -36.80 -2.98
C VAL A 618 13.69 -37.42 -4.32
N GLU A 619 14.92 -37.93 -4.40
CA GLU A 619 15.43 -38.63 -5.59
C GLU A 619 14.55 -39.84 -5.94
N GLU A 620 14.19 -40.65 -4.94
CA GLU A 620 13.38 -41.86 -5.11
C GLU A 620 11.94 -41.56 -5.54
N ILE A 621 11.27 -40.66 -4.82
CA ILE A 621 9.82 -40.45 -4.95
C ILE A 621 9.52 -39.43 -6.04
N VAL A 622 10.21 -38.29 -6.05
CA VAL A 622 9.95 -37.18 -6.97
C VAL A 622 10.72 -37.38 -8.27
N GLY A 623 11.96 -37.88 -8.21
CA GLY A 623 12.81 -38.10 -9.38
C GLY A 623 13.47 -36.82 -9.91
N THR A 624 13.64 -35.79 -9.07
CA THR A 624 14.31 -34.54 -9.44
C THR A 624 15.83 -34.67 -9.35
N PRO A 625 16.60 -34.03 -10.25
CA PRO A 625 18.06 -34.00 -10.14
C PRO A 625 18.50 -33.28 -8.86
N VAL A 626 19.50 -33.84 -8.18
CA VAL A 626 20.14 -33.21 -7.01
C VAL A 626 21.38 -32.44 -7.44
N LEU A 627 21.48 -31.21 -6.96
CA LEU A 627 22.59 -30.28 -7.18
C LEU A 627 23.32 -30.02 -5.85
N GLY A 628 24.59 -29.65 -5.93
CA GLY A 628 25.38 -29.20 -4.79
C GLY A 628 25.95 -30.27 -3.86
N ARG A 629 25.58 -31.56 -4.01
CA ARG A 629 25.93 -32.62 -3.03
C ARG A 629 27.43 -32.79 -2.78
N ASP A 630 28.24 -32.51 -3.79
CA ASP A 630 29.69 -32.70 -3.80
C ASP A 630 30.45 -31.37 -3.69
N LEU A 631 29.75 -30.26 -3.44
CA LEU A 631 30.38 -28.96 -3.26
C LEU A 631 31.21 -28.96 -1.97
N LEU A 632 32.42 -28.41 -2.07
CA LEU A 632 33.21 -28.07 -0.91
C LEU A 632 32.64 -26.78 -0.30
N THR A 633 31.90 -26.91 0.79
CA THR A 633 31.22 -25.77 1.42
C THR A 633 32.05 -25.14 2.53
N ARG A 634 31.92 -23.82 2.65
CA ARG A 634 32.42 -23.00 3.76
C ARG A 634 31.28 -22.14 4.28
N ALA A 635 31.20 -21.97 5.60
CA ALA A 635 30.28 -20.99 6.19
C ALA A 635 30.94 -19.62 6.19
N GLY A 636 30.20 -18.59 5.80
CA GLY A 636 30.65 -17.21 5.92
C GLY A 636 30.75 -16.81 7.39
N ASP A 637 31.84 -16.15 7.77
CA ASP A 637 31.99 -15.55 9.10
C ASP A 637 32.63 -14.16 8.98
N PRO A 638 31.90 -13.06 9.24
CA PRO A 638 30.47 -13.01 9.57
C PRO A 638 29.56 -13.29 8.35
N HIS A 639 28.32 -13.71 8.61
CA HIS A 639 27.27 -13.86 7.60
C HIS A 639 26.04 -12.99 7.90
N ARG A 640 25.32 -12.55 6.85
CA ARG A 640 24.15 -11.64 6.93
C ARG A 640 23.00 -12.14 7.82
N TRP A 641 22.85 -13.46 7.94
CA TRP A 641 21.82 -14.10 8.75
C TRP A 641 22.34 -14.61 10.12
N GLY A 642 23.55 -14.21 10.50
CA GLY A 642 24.25 -14.72 11.68
C GLY A 642 25.02 -16.02 11.42
N PRO A 643 25.73 -16.58 12.41
CA PRO A 643 26.53 -17.78 12.21
C PRO A 643 25.65 -19.04 12.15
N ALA A 644 25.76 -19.81 11.08
CA ALA A 644 25.16 -21.15 10.96
C ALA A 644 25.91 -22.00 9.92
N PRO A 645 25.87 -23.34 10.01
CA PRO A 645 26.61 -24.20 9.09
C PRO A 645 26.04 -24.24 7.66
N PHE A 646 24.85 -23.67 7.42
CA PHE A 646 24.23 -23.53 6.10
C PHE A 646 24.23 -22.06 5.61
N HIS A 647 24.89 -21.16 6.33
CA HIS A 647 25.09 -19.77 5.91
C HIS A 647 26.42 -19.68 5.17
N PHE A 648 26.37 -20.01 3.89
CA PHE A 648 27.57 -20.23 3.09
C PHE A 648 28.34 -18.95 2.78
N ASP A 649 29.61 -19.11 2.42
CA ASP A 649 30.41 -18.03 1.91
C ASP A 649 30.09 -17.71 0.45
N ASP A 650 30.59 -16.55 0.02
CA ASP A 650 30.41 -15.98 -1.31
C ASP A 650 30.90 -16.92 -2.44
N GLU A 651 31.97 -17.71 -2.19
CA GLU A 651 32.50 -18.67 -3.16
C GLU A 651 31.56 -19.87 -3.33
N THR A 652 31.08 -20.44 -2.23
CA THR A 652 30.10 -21.52 -2.24
C THR A 652 28.79 -21.07 -2.92
N GLU A 653 28.29 -19.87 -2.59
CA GLU A 653 27.08 -19.31 -3.21
C GLU A 653 27.24 -19.14 -4.73
N ARG A 654 28.40 -18.67 -5.21
CA ARG A 654 28.70 -18.58 -6.65
C ARG A 654 28.76 -19.95 -7.33
N ALA A 655 29.30 -20.97 -6.66
CA ALA A 655 29.34 -22.33 -7.17
C ALA A 655 27.93 -22.91 -7.34
N ILE A 656 27.05 -22.68 -6.36
CA ILE A 656 25.63 -23.02 -6.43
C ILE A 656 24.96 -22.30 -7.60
N ALA A 657 25.12 -20.97 -7.69
CA ALA A 657 24.53 -20.16 -8.76
C ALA A 657 24.94 -20.68 -10.15
N ALA A 658 26.21 -21.06 -10.32
CA ALA A 658 26.70 -21.63 -11.57
C ALA A 658 26.05 -22.98 -11.92
N GLU A 659 25.73 -23.82 -10.93
CA GLU A 659 24.95 -25.05 -11.17
C GLU A 659 23.52 -24.75 -11.60
N LEU A 660 22.87 -23.77 -10.97
CA LEU A 660 21.52 -23.35 -11.32
C LEU A 660 21.46 -22.83 -12.77
N VAL A 661 22.39 -21.92 -13.13
CA VAL A 661 22.50 -21.34 -14.48
C VAL A 661 22.65 -22.41 -15.57
N ARG A 662 23.43 -23.47 -15.30
CA ARG A 662 23.60 -24.59 -16.23
C ARG A 662 22.33 -25.41 -16.43
N ARG A 663 21.43 -25.44 -15.44
CA ARG A 663 20.18 -26.21 -15.45
C ARG A 663 18.99 -25.41 -15.96
N THR A 664 19.05 -24.08 -15.90
CA THR A 664 18.01 -23.21 -16.48
C THR A 664 18.03 -23.35 -18.00
N ALA A 665 16.95 -23.90 -18.56
CA ALA A 665 16.80 -24.12 -20.00
C ALA A 665 16.97 -22.82 -20.81
N PRO A 666 17.35 -22.89 -22.10
CA PRO A 666 17.27 -21.73 -22.99
C PRO A 666 15.84 -21.18 -23.01
N ALA A 667 15.68 -19.86 -23.15
CA ALA A 667 14.36 -19.23 -23.23
C ALA A 667 13.52 -19.90 -24.34
N ALA A 668 12.26 -20.21 -24.04
CA ALA A 668 11.30 -20.59 -25.07
C ALA A 668 11.17 -19.44 -26.07
N ASP A 669 10.94 -19.76 -27.35
CA ASP A 669 10.75 -18.77 -28.43
C ASP A 669 9.46 -17.96 -28.11
N LEU A 670 9.63 -16.79 -27.50
CA LEU A 670 8.52 -15.92 -27.11
C LEU A 670 7.92 -15.39 -28.42
N GLY A 671 6.59 -15.40 -28.54
CA GLY A 671 5.86 -15.11 -29.79
C GLY A 671 5.93 -13.67 -30.29
N GLY A 672 6.99 -12.93 -29.96
CA GLY A 672 7.38 -11.68 -30.56
C GLY A 672 6.48 -10.48 -30.24
N VAL A 673 6.97 -9.33 -30.67
CA VAL A 673 6.25 -8.05 -30.66
C VAL A 673 6.03 -7.61 -32.10
N ASP A 674 4.77 -7.38 -32.47
CA ASP A 674 4.40 -6.82 -33.78
C ASP A 674 4.05 -5.33 -33.64
N VAL A 675 4.94 -4.47 -34.13
CA VAL A 675 4.81 -3.01 -34.15
C VAL A 675 4.36 -2.57 -35.54
N GLY A 676 3.29 -1.75 -35.62
CA GLY A 676 2.82 -1.22 -36.90
C GLY A 676 2.58 0.28 -36.82
N GLY A 677 2.56 0.93 -37.98
CA GLY A 677 2.61 2.38 -38.13
C GLY A 677 1.36 3.16 -37.67
N ASP A 678 0.35 2.47 -37.16
CA ASP A 678 -0.93 3.01 -36.65
C ASP A 678 -0.93 3.23 -35.12
N GLY A 679 0.21 2.99 -34.44
CA GLY A 679 0.35 3.13 -32.99
C GLY A 679 -0.23 1.96 -32.18
N VAL A 680 -0.65 0.88 -32.84
CA VAL A 680 -0.97 -0.40 -32.19
C VAL A 680 0.31 -1.21 -32.05
N VAL A 681 0.52 -1.85 -30.90
CA VAL A 681 1.62 -2.81 -30.67
C VAL A 681 1.03 -4.04 -30.00
N ILE A 682 1.27 -5.23 -30.56
CA ILE A 682 0.83 -6.50 -29.98
C ILE A 682 2.05 -7.24 -29.49
N SER A 683 1.99 -7.69 -28.25
CA SER A 683 2.92 -8.62 -27.65
C SER A 683 2.18 -9.90 -27.35
N VAL A 684 2.74 -11.05 -27.71
CA VAL A 684 2.15 -12.34 -27.38
C VAL A 684 3.24 -13.30 -26.92
N GLY A 685 2.93 -14.12 -25.93
CA GLY A 685 3.88 -15.11 -25.45
C GLY A 685 3.20 -16.24 -24.67
N PRO A 686 3.90 -17.37 -24.52
CA PRO A 686 3.50 -18.37 -23.55
C PRO A 686 3.54 -17.78 -22.13
N SER A 687 2.64 -18.25 -21.27
CA SER A 687 2.63 -17.96 -19.83
C SER A 687 2.48 -19.28 -19.10
N GLY A 688 3.59 -20.00 -18.96
CA GLY A 688 3.58 -21.41 -18.57
C GLY A 688 3.17 -22.34 -19.72
N PRO A 689 2.96 -23.65 -19.44
CA PRO A 689 2.75 -24.67 -20.46
C PRO A 689 1.36 -24.66 -21.10
N ALA A 690 0.36 -24.06 -20.44
CA ALA A 690 -1.04 -24.12 -20.88
C ALA A 690 -1.74 -22.76 -20.90
N ALA A 691 -0.99 -21.67 -21.08
CA ALA A 691 -1.59 -20.35 -21.20
C ALA A 691 -0.84 -19.46 -22.20
N ILE A 692 -1.57 -18.57 -22.86
CA ILE A 692 -1.03 -17.58 -23.78
C ILE A 692 -1.44 -16.20 -23.27
N VAL A 693 -0.45 -15.35 -23.01
CA VAL A 693 -0.69 -13.95 -22.67
C VAL A 693 -0.57 -13.10 -23.92
N VAL A 694 -1.51 -12.20 -24.10
CA VAL A 694 -1.46 -11.13 -25.08
C VAL A 694 -1.51 -9.79 -24.38
N GLY A 695 -0.57 -8.90 -24.71
CA GLY A 695 -0.54 -7.51 -24.28
C GLY A 695 -0.64 -6.59 -25.49
N VAL A 696 -1.40 -5.50 -25.38
CA VAL A 696 -1.59 -4.57 -26.50
C VAL A 696 -1.44 -3.13 -26.04
N THR A 697 -0.58 -2.40 -26.73
CA THR A 697 -0.56 -0.94 -26.66
C THR A 697 -1.45 -0.39 -27.76
N VAL A 698 -2.42 0.45 -27.37
CA VAL A 698 -3.32 1.15 -28.30
C VAL A 698 -3.42 2.62 -27.94
N PRO A 699 -3.81 3.49 -28.90
CA PRO A 699 -4.11 4.89 -28.63
C PRO A 699 -5.08 5.11 -27.47
N HIS A 700 -5.02 6.29 -26.85
CA HIS A 700 -5.90 6.65 -25.74
C HIS A 700 -7.39 6.58 -26.16
N GLY A 701 -8.25 6.05 -25.28
CA GLY A 701 -9.69 5.87 -25.55
C GLY A 701 -10.07 4.71 -26.47
N ALA A 702 -9.12 3.95 -27.03
CA ALA A 702 -9.41 2.79 -27.86
C ALA A 702 -9.85 1.56 -27.04
N ARG A 703 -10.78 0.77 -27.59
CA ARG A 703 -11.27 -0.50 -27.03
C ARG A 703 -10.67 -1.67 -27.79
N VAL A 704 -10.38 -2.77 -27.11
CA VAL A 704 -9.73 -3.96 -27.72
C VAL A 704 -10.54 -5.23 -27.50
N ALA A 705 -10.38 -6.19 -28.41
CA ALA A 705 -10.94 -7.54 -28.37
C ALA A 705 -9.88 -8.54 -28.87
N TYR A 706 -9.94 -9.80 -28.42
CA TYR A 706 -8.89 -10.81 -28.68
C TYR A 706 -9.49 -12.11 -29.19
N HIS A 707 -8.95 -12.64 -30.28
CA HIS A 707 -9.35 -13.95 -30.80
C HIS A 707 -8.12 -14.85 -30.90
N LEU A 708 -8.17 -16.04 -30.29
CA LEU A 708 -7.09 -17.02 -30.35
C LEU A 708 -7.34 -18.02 -31.47
N PHE A 709 -6.34 -18.28 -32.29
CA PHE A 709 -6.39 -19.23 -33.41
C PHE A 709 -5.34 -20.33 -33.27
N ARG A 710 -5.70 -21.57 -33.62
CA ARG A 710 -4.79 -22.71 -33.82
C ARG A 710 -4.89 -23.12 -35.29
N GLY A 711 -3.89 -22.77 -36.10
CA GLY A 711 -4.00 -22.88 -37.56
C GLY A 711 -5.13 -21.99 -38.11
N ALA A 712 -6.10 -22.57 -38.81
CA ALA A 712 -7.28 -21.85 -39.33
C ALA A 712 -8.47 -21.82 -38.37
N GLU A 713 -8.43 -22.61 -37.30
CA GLU A 713 -9.52 -22.74 -36.34
C GLU A 713 -9.42 -21.66 -35.26
N ARG A 714 -10.54 -20.96 -35.01
CA ARG A 714 -10.64 -20.02 -33.88
C ARG A 714 -11.06 -20.80 -32.64
N VAL A 715 -10.12 -20.95 -31.72
CA VAL A 715 -10.30 -21.71 -30.48
C VAL A 715 -10.98 -20.89 -29.38
N GLU A 716 -10.77 -19.57 -29.35
CA GLU A 716 -11.39 -18.70 -28.33
C GLU A 716 -11.63 -17.27 -28.85
N MET A 717 -12.61 -16.57 -28.26
CA MET A 717 -12.98 -15.20 -28.58
C MET A 717 -13.35 -14.41 -27.33
N ILE A 718 -12.79 -13.21 -27.21
CA ILE A 718 -13.08 -12.24 -26.17
C ILE A 718 -13.56 -10.93 -26.82
N GLY A 719 -14.69 -10.41 -26.35
CA GLY A 719 -15.32 -9.20 -26.86
C GLY A 719 -14.58 -7.90 -26.51
N TYR A 720 -15.16 -6.76 -26.89
CA TYR A 720 -14.64 -5.43 -26.55
C TYR A 720 -14.80 -5.12 -25.04
N ASP A 721 -14.10 -4.09 -24.55
CA ASP A 721 -14.03 -3.65 -23.13
C ASP A 721 -13.21 -4.52 -22.20
N VAL A 722 -12.32 -5.33 -22.77
CA VAL A 722 -11.36 -6.08 -21.98
C VAL A 722 -10.08 -5.30 -21.70
N PRO A 723 -9.35 -5.65 -20.62
CA PRO A 723 -8.09 -5.00 -20.33
C PRO A 723 -7.10 -5.11 -21.50
N ARG A 724 -6.14 -4.19 -21.53
CA ARG A 724 -5.06 -4.15 -22.53
C ARG A 724 -4.12 -5.36 -22.47
N THR A 725 -4.28 -6.19 -21.44
CA THR A 725 -3.62 -7.48 -21.31
C THR A 725 -4.69 -8.54 -21.08
N HIS A 726 -4.57 -9.68 -21.75
CA HIS A 726 -5.47 -10.80 -21.58
C HIS A 726 -4.69 -12.12 -21.59
N THR A 727 -5.13 -13.07 -20.79
CA THR A 727 -4.54 -14.41 -20.72
C THR A 727 -5.59 -15.44 -21.14
N PHE A 728 -5.27 -16.20 -22.18
CA PHE A 728 -5.99 -17.40 -22.55
C PHE A 728 -5.46 -18.55 -21.68
N TRP A 729 -6.33 -19.16 -20.89
CA TRP A 729 -5.97 -20.24 -19.97
C TRP A 729 -6.41 -21.60 -20.50
N ARG A 730 -5.76 -22.67 -20.04
CA ARG A 730 -6.07 -24.06 -20.42
C ARG A 730 -5.97 -24.29 -21.92
N VAL A 731 -4.96 -23.70 -22.53
CA VAL A 731 -4.65 -23.84 -23.96
C VAL A 731 -3.82 -25.11 -24.15
N ASP A 732 -4.27 -26.00 -25.02
CA ASP A 732 -3.53 -27.23 -25.34
C ASP A 732 -2.15 -26.94 -25.98
N PRO A 733 -1.18 -27.87 -25.91
CA PRO A 733 0.09 -27.73 -26.64
C PRO A 733 -0.13 -27.57 -28.15
N GLY A 734 0.60 -26.64 -28.77
CA GLY A 734 0.41 -26.34 -30.19
C GLY A 734 0.87 -24.95 -30.59
N ARG A 735 0.70 -24.63 -31.89
CA ARG A 735 1.06 -23.33 -32.46
C ARG A 735 -0.17 -22.45 -32.65
N TYR A 736 -0.12 -21.27 -32.08
CA TYR A 736 -1.24 -20.33 -31.97
C TYR A 736 -0.91 -18.96 -32.53
N VAL A 737 -1.94 -18.22 -32.93
CA VAL A 737 -1.88 -16.79 -33.30
C VAL A 737 -3.01 -16.07 -32.61
N VAL A 738 -2.72 -14.94 -31.96
CA VAL A 738 -3.76 -14.06 -31.40
C VAL A 738 -4.06 -12.96 -32.39
N ARG A 739 -5.31 -12.82 -32.82
CA ARG A 739 -5.78 -11.66 -33.57
C ARG A 739 -6.44 -10.67 -32.65
N VAL A 740 -5.88 -9.47 -32.57
CA VAL A 740 -6.40 -8.34 -31.81
C VAL A 740 -7.23 -7.47 -32.72
N PHE A 741 -8.40 -7.06 -32.25
CA PHE A 741 -9.27 -6.08 -32.90
C PHE A 741 -9.30 -4.82 -32.04
N VAL A 742 -9.01 -3.68 -32.64
CA VAL A 742 -8.97 -2.38 -31.96
C VAL A 742 -10.04 -1.48 -32.56
N MET A 743 -10.89 -0.94 -31.70
CA MET A 743 -11.85 0.10 -32.04
C MET A 743 -11.32 1.43 -31.51
N LEU A 744 -10.93 2.33 -32.41
CA LEU A 744 -10.44 3.65 -32.06
C LEU A 744 -11.58 4.53 -31.53
N ALA A 745 -11.23 5.60 -30.82
CA ALA A 745 -12.20 6.58 -30.31
C ALA A 745 -13.06 7.21 -31.44
N SER A 746 -12.55 7.23 -32.68
CA SER A 746 -13.29 7.66 -33.87
C SER A 746 -14.39 6.67 -34.34
N GLY A 747 -14.47 5.48 -33.74
CA GLY A 747 -15.34 4.38 -34.18
C GLY A 747 -14.73 3.50 -35.28
N SER A 748 -13.58 3.87 -35.85
CA SER A 748 -12.85 3.06 -36.84
C SER A 748 -12.32 1.76 -36.22
N ARG A 749 -12.33 0.67 -36.99
CA ARG A 749 -11.84 -0.64 -36.55
C ARG A 749 -10.60 -1.05 -37.32
N VAL A 750 -9.58 -1.49 -36.60
CA VAL A 750 -8.38 -2.13 -37.16
C VAL A 750 -8.19 -3.50 -36.52
N SER A 751 -7.56 -4.44 -37.23
CA SER A 751 -7.23 -5.74 -36.66
C SER A 751 -5.80 -6.14 -37.03
N ARG A 752 -5.09 -6.78 -36.10
CA ARG A 752 -3.73 -7.27 -36.34
C ARG A 752 -3.53 -8.62 -35.69
N ALA A 753 -2.82 -9.49 -36.39
CA ALA A 753 -2.41 -10.79 -35.88
C ALA A 753 -1.06 -10.66 -35.17
N SER A 754 -0.88 -11.34 -34.05
CA SER A 754 0.40 -11.47 -33.39
C SER A 754 1.36 -12.33 -34.20
N ALA A 755 2.64 -12.33 -33.84
CA ALA A 755 3.52 -13.40 -34.27
C ALA A 755 3.05 -14.75 -33.65
N PRO A 756 3.39 -15.90 -34.27
CA PRO A 756 2.95 -17.19 -33.76
C PRO A 756 3.60 -17.53 -32.41
N VAL A 757 2.81 -18.04 -31.46
CA VAL A 757 3.29 -18.62 -30.20
C VAL A 757 3.20 -20.13 -30.28
N THR A 758 4.26 -20.83 -29.86
CA THR A 758 4.21 -22.28 -29.65
C THR A 758 4.15 -22.58 -28.16
N LEU A 759 3.13 -23.32 -27.73
CA LEU A 759 3.07 -23.96 -26.41
C LEU A 759 3.65 -25.38 -26.52
N GLY A 760 4.59 -25.69 -25.63
CA GLY A 760 5.31 -26.97 -25.55
C GLY A 760 4.58 -28.05 -24.79
#